data_AF-A0A2V5U405-F1
#
_entry.id   AF-A0A2V5U405-F1
#
_cell.length_a   1.000
_cell.length_b   1.000
_cell.length_c   1.000
_cell.angle_alpha   90.00
_cell.angle_beta   90.00
_cell.angle_gamma   90.00
#
_symmetry.space_group_name_H-M   'P 1'
#
loop_
_entity.id
_entity.type
_entity.pdbx_description
1 polymer ?
#
loop_
_entity_poly.entity_id
_entity_poly.type
_entity_poly.pdbx_seq_one_letter_code
_entity_poly.pdbx_strand_id
1 'polypeptide(L)'
;MLFKAFLVTILFAFGLRAQEGDKTVEAETPRVPKELIPPAPALPPDQALKSFKLQPGFRLELVAAEPLVHDPVQIAFDPDGRLWVLEMRGYMSSIDGVGETNKVGDVAVLEDTDGDGKMDKRTVFLDGLVMPRALALARGGALVAEPPNLWFCRDTNDDLKCDEKTLVASDYATEADPKLGLRASPEHASNGLLRALDNWIYSANHTTRFRNTDGAWQREPTIFRGQWGISQDDFGRLFYNSNEDPVRADFVPSTYLGRNPHYRSAAGVNVQLYDDKAVWPIRVNPGVNRGYRPGQLRPDGTLATFTAACAPLVFRGDNFPREFEGNVFLCEPAGNLIKRYVLEDRGVGFKAKNAYDHAEFLASTDERFRPVNLNNGPDGCLYIVDLYHGILEHRLYITSYLRQQILDRGLEKNTDLGRIYRVVSESKPPGPKPHLAKASSEELVKCLSHQNGWWRDTAQRLLVERNDSSSVAPLKRVVTSGENPLGRLHALWALDGMRQLDFITLKKAISDLQPKIRAAAMRISEPLLKNQAGLLNELLMHVNDAAPEVQLQLALTLGQVQDPRAEEAMAQIARQNAVDLYIRDAVITGLGGRELEFLEHLLDDKSLGARKTGCETLLGALAQCVFTEAKADRVNRLLDLAAERPAGKEWQRLALLDGILNNAPPGAKGKVKIKPVRLNAEPAALAALSKCERKEVQERATRIADLLTWPGKPGAEPEVAVKPLTPEEQKRFDQGKELYLISCGACHQPHGMGQEGLAPPLVDSDWVLGPPQRLVRIVLHGLHGPINVKGKTFQLDMPALAVFDDEQIASILTYVRREWAHTAGPVEPGSVKTIRAETEKREEAWSEAELLKIP
;
A
#
# COMPACT_ATOMS: atom_id res chain seq x y z
N MET A 1 -41.80 -38.09 62.92
CA MET A 1 -40.47 -38.64 62.58
C MET A 1 -40.55 -39.18 61.15
N LEU A 2 -40.04 -38.43 60.17
CA LEU A 2 -40.17 -38.74 58.74
C LEU A 2 -38.88 -38.36 58.00
N PHE A 3 -38.48 -39.28 57.12
CA PHE A 3 -37.37 -39.30 56.19
C PHE A 3 -37.10 -37.99 55.42
N LYS A 4 -35.83 -37.74 55.05
CA LYS A 4 -35.38 -37.56 53.65
C LYS A 4 -33.85 -37.43 53.51
N ALA A 5 -33.32 -38.19 52.55
CA ALA A 5 -31.98 -38.09 52.01
C ALA A 5 -31.85 -36.87 51.07
N PHE A 6 -30.65 -36.30 50.95
CA PHE A 6 -30.30 -35.40 49.85
C PHE A 6 -28.93 -35.78 49.27
N LEU A 7 -28.96 -36.11 47.99
CA LEU A 7 -27.85 -36.43 47.11
C LEU A 7 -27.19 -35.13 46.65
N VAL A 8 -25.87 -35.02 46.72
CA VAL A 8 -25.10 -33.89 46.16
C VAL A 8 -24.80 -34.19 44.70
N THR A 9 -25.40 -33.43 43.79
CA THR A 9 -25.07 -33.44 42.35
C THR A 9 -23.98 -32.41 42.10
N ILE A 10 -22.77 -32.85 41.77
CA ILE A 10 -21.70 -31.99 41.25
C ILE A 10 -21.99 -31.76 39.75
N LEU A 11 -22.49 -30.57 39.42
CA LEU A 11 -22.56 -30.06 38.05
C LEU A 11 -21.20 -29.49 37.67
N PHE A 12 -20.43 -30.22 36.86
CA PHE A 12 -19.32 -29.63 36.09
C PHE A 12 -19.94 -28.74 35.00
N ALA A 13 -20.01 -27.45 35.26
CA ALA A 13 -20.26 -26.45 34.21
C ALA A 13 -18.96 -26.30 33.40
N PHE A 14 -18.85 -27.00 32.27
CA PHE A 14 -17.93 -26.59 31.21
C PHE A 14 -18.43 -25.23 30.68
N GLY A 15 -17.80 -24.14 31.13
CA GLY A 15 -17.98 -22.86 30.50
C GLY A 15 -17.45 -22.93 29.07
N LEU A 16 -18.34 -22.91 28.08
CA LEU A 16 -18.00 -22.62 26.69
C LEU A 16 -17.30 -21.26 26.66
N ARG A 17 -15.96 -21.26 26.58
CA ARG A 17 -15.21 -20.06 26.22
C ARG A 17 -15.37 -19.87 24.72
N ALA A 18 -15.90 -18.72 24.31
CA ALA A 18 -15.91 -18.32 22.90
C ALA A 18 -14.46 -18.23 22.39
N GLN A 19 -14.23 -18.59 21.12
CA GLN A 19 -12.92 -18.46 20.50
C GLN A 19 -12.67 -16.97 20.20
N GLU A 20 -11.42 -16.50 20.27
CA GLU A 20 -11.08 -15.07 20.03
C GLU A 20 -11.57 -14.53 18.68
N GLY A 21 -11.68 -15.38 17.64
CA GLY A 21 -12.23 -15.00 16.34
C GLY A 21 -13.74 -14.74 16.32
N ASP A 22 -14.48 -15.19 17.36
CA ASP A 22 -15.92 -15.01 17.50
C ASP A 22 -16.23 -13.60 18.03
N LYS A 23 -16.58 -12.67 17.13
CA LYS A 23 -16.88 -11.27 17.50
C LYS A 23 -18.25 -11.07 18.18
N THR A 24 -19.12 -12.08 18.19
CA THR A 24 -20.49 -12.07 18.76
C THR A 24 -20.91 -13.51 19.14
N VAL A 25 -21.85 -13.68 20.08
CA VAL A 25 -22.49 -14.98 20.37
C VAL A 25 -23.42 -15.31 19.20
N GLU A 26 -22.87 -15.88 18.13
CA GLU A 26 -23.61 -16.35 16.96
C GLU A 26 -23.53 -17.88 16.89
N ALA A 27 -24.45 -18.55 17.61
CA ALA A 27 -24.90 -19.91 17.27
C ALA A 27 -26.25 -19.76 16.53
N GLU A 28 -26.56 -20.47 15.44
CA GLU A 28 -26.27 -21.88 15.14
C GLU A 28 -25.66 -22.10 13.72
N THR A 29 -24.53 -22.81 13.73
CA THR A 29 -23.74 -23.50 12.68
C THR A 29 -24.57 -24.59 11.95
N PRO A 30 -24.22 -25.15 10.77
CA PRO A 30 -23.38 -24.73 9.64
C PRO A 30 -24.22 -24.38 8.39
N ARG A 31 -23.60 -23.78 7.37
CA ARG A 31 -24.30 -23.34 6.15
C ARG A 31 -24.26 -24.26 4.95
N VAL A 32 -23.27 -25.12 4.93
CA VAL A 32 -23.09 -26.09 3.87
C VAL A 32 -23.52 -27.43 4.45
N PRO A 33 -24.53 -28.11 3.88
CA PRO A 33 -24.89 -29.46 4.29
C PRO A 33 -23.67 -30.38 4.29
N LYS A 34 -23.50 -31.17 5.35
CA LYS A 34 -22.31 -32.02 5.54
C LYS A 34 -22.09 -32.99 4.37
N GLU A 35 -23.17 -33.53 3.82
CA GLU A 35 -23.21 -34.36 2.62
C GLU A 35 -22.66 -33.71 1.34
N LEU A 36 -22.60 -32.37 1.27
CA LEU A 36 -21.96 -31.66 0.14
C LEU A 36 -20.46 -31.44 0.34
N ILE A 37 -19.93 -31.64 1.55
CA ILE A 37 -18.54 -31.34 1.89
C ILE A 37 -17.65 -32.54 1.53
N PRO A 38 -16.74 -32.42 0.54
CA PRO A 38 -15.81 -33.49 0.20
C PRO A 38 -14.78 -33.72 1.31
N PRO A 39 -14.18 -34.92 1.39
CA PRO A 39 -13.02 -35.15 2.24
C PRO A 39 -11.82 -34.30 1.79
N ALA A 40 -10.92 -33.98 2.72
CA ALA A 40 -9.73 -33.14 2.48
C ALA A 40 -8.42 -33.81 2.95
N PRO A 41 -8.08 -35.01 2.42
CA PRO A 41 -6.83 -35.68 2.78
C PRO A 41 -5.62 -34.90 2.28
N ALA A 42 -4.47 -35.09 2.91
CA ALA A 42 -3.20 -34.73 2.28
C ALA A 42 -2.96 -35.70 1.11
N LEU A 43 -2.77 -35.15 -0.09
CA LEU A 43 -2.50 -35.92 -1.31
C LEU A 43 -0.99 -35.96 -1.56
N PRO A 44 -0.42 -37.09 -2.00
CA PRO A 44 0.92 -37.10 -2.57
C PRO A 44 1.04 -36.14 -3.77
N PRO A 45 2.25 -35.60 -4.09
CA PRO A 45 2.40 -34.59 -5.13
C PRO A 45 1.86 -34.98 -6.51
N ASP A 46 2.03 -36.24 -6.93
CA ASP A 46 1.53 -36.77 -8.21
C ASP A 46 0.00 -36.87 -8.28
N GLN A 47 -0.65 -37.07 -7.12
CA GLN A 47 -2.11 -37.07 -7.01
C GLN A 47 -2.66 -35.65 -6.95
N ALA A 48 -1.98 -34.75 -6.22
CA ALA A 48 -2.37 -33.35 -6.18
C ALA A 48 -2.32 -32.70 -7.57
N LEU A 49 -1.35 -33.04 -8.42
CA LEU A 49 -1.31 -32.57 -9.82
C LEU A 49 -2.60 -32.89 -10.61
N LYS A 50 -3.30 -33.98 -10.27
CA LYS A 50 -4.56 -34.40 -10.92
C LYS A 50 -5.78 -33.64 -10.40
N SER A 51 -5.65 -32.90 -9.29
CA SER A 51 -6.74 -32.15 -8.67
C SER A 51 -6.99 -30.78 -9.31
N PHE A 52 -6.04 -30.30 -10.13
CA PHE A 52 -6.08 -28.98 -10.75
C PHE A 52 -6.85 -28.97 -12.08
N LYS A 53 -7.57 -27.88 -12.30
CA LYS A 53 -8.12 -27.48 -13.60
C LYS A 53 -7.49 -26.15 -14.01
N LEU A 54 -6.78 -26.16 -15.13
CA LEU A 54 -6.18 -24.97 -15.73
C LEU A 54 -6.97 -24.55 -16.97
N GLN A 55 -6.78 -23.31 -17.37
CA GLN A 55 -7.23 -22.84 -18.68
C GLN A 55 -6.50 -23.58 -19.81
N PRO A 56 -7.15 -23.81 -20.97
CA PRO A 56 -6.53 -24.52 -22.09
C PRO A 56 -5.22 -23.89 -22.57
N GLY A 57 -4.30 -24.70 -23.09
CA GLY A 57 -2.99 -24.26 -23.58
C GLY A 57 -1.91 -24.13 -22.50
N PHE A 58 -2.19 -24.62 -21.29
CA PHE A 58 -1.27 -24.63 -20.16
C PHE A 58 -1.25 -25.98 -19.46
N ARG A 59 -0.08 -26.30 -18.92
CA ARG A 59 0.13 -27.46 -18.05
C ARG A 59 0.89 -27.05 -16.80
N LEU A 60 0.66 -27.79 -15.71
CA LEU A 60 1.31 -27.58 -14.43
C LEU A 60 2.43 -28.61 -14.24
N GLU A 61 3.60 -28.15 -13.80
CA GLU A 61 4.73 -28.99 -13.40
C GLU A 61 5.02 -28.81 -11.91
N LEU A 62 5.41 -29.91 -11.26
CA LEU A 62 5.98 -29.85 -9.92
C LEU A 62 7.46 -29.50 -10.02
N VAL A 63 7.89 -28.44 -9.33
CA VAL A 63 9.28 -27.97 -9.28
C VAL A 63 9.98 -28.48 -8.03
N ALA A 64 9.31 -28.38 -6.88
CA ALA A 64 9.79 -28.89 -5.61
C ALA A 64 8.61 -29.27 -4.72
N ALA A 65 8.81 -30.28 -3.87
CA ALA A 65 7.88 -30.70 -2.83
C ALA A 65 8.66 -31.21 -1.61
N GLU A 66 7.95 -31.57 -0.54
CA GLU A 66 8.49 -32.35 0.56
C GLU A 66 9.32 -33.56 0.06
N PRO A 67 10.50 -33.86 0.66
CA PRO A 67 11.11 -33.21 1.83
C PRO A 67 12.03 -32.01 1.49
N LEU A 68 12.09 -31.53 0.24
CA LEU A 68 12.96 -30.40 -0.13
C LEU A 68 12.41 -29.04 0.35
N VAL A 69 11.09 -28.94 0.51
CA VAL A 69 10.38 -27.71 0.88
C VAL A 69 9.23 -28.03 1.82
N HIS A 70 9.09 -27.27 2.91
CA HIS A 70 7.98 -27.30 3.86
C HIS A 70 7.49 -25.87 4.15
N ASP A 71 6.18 -25.65 4.16
CA ASP A 71 5.54 -24.34 4.44
C ASP A 71 6.19 -23.14 3.71
N PRO A 72 6.41 -23.19 2.39
CA PRO A 72 7.03 -22.10 1.66
C PRO A 72 6.06 -20.92 1.58
N VAL A 73 6.59 -19.71 1.79
CA VAL A 73 5.79 -18.47 1.74
C VAL A 73 6.29 -17.45 0.71
N GLN A 74 7.54 -17.59 0.30
CA GLN A 74 8.17 -16.69 -0.68
C GLN A 74 9.31 -17.42 -1.38
N ILE A 75 9.51 -17.12 -2.66
CA ILE A 75 10.67 -17.57 -3.43
C ILE A 75 11.37 -16.40 -4.13
N ALA A 76 12.64 -16.61 -4.49
CA ALA A 76 13.40 -15.73 -5.38
C ALA A 76 14.39 -16.56 -6.20
N PHE A 77 14.60 -16.19 -7.47
CA PHE A 77 15.65 -16.78 -8.29
C PHE A 77 16.91 -15.92 -8.22
N ASP A 78 18.05 -16.57 -8.02
CA ASP A 78 19.34 -15.92 -8.10
C ASP A 78 19.85 -15.81 -9.55
N PRO A 79 20.95 -15.06 -9.79
CA PRO A 79 21.48 -14.85 -11.14
C PRO A 79 21.80 -16.13 -11.94
N ASP A 80 21.97 -17.28 -11.30
CA ASP A 80 22.28 -18.56 -11.94
C ASP A 80 21.09 -19.54 -11.93
N GLY A 81 19.90 -19.04 -11.58
CA GLY A 81 18.64 -19.77 -11.65
C GLY A 81 18.42 -20.73 -10.49
N ARG A 82 19.22 -20.63 -9.42
CA ARG A 82 18.94 -21.39 -8.18
C ARG A 82 17.75 -20.76 -7.46
N LEU A 83 16.92 -21.61 -6.87
CA LEU A 83 15.65 -21.22 -6.28
C LEU A 83 15.80 -21.04 -4.77
N TRP A 84 15.78 -19.79 -4.32
CA TRP A 84 15.81 -19.46 -2.90
C TRP A 84 14.39 -19.49 -2.34
N VAL A 85 14.18 -20.23 -1.26
CA VAL A 85 12.87 -20.49 -0.64
C VAL A 85 12.90 -20.01 0.80
N LEU A 86 11.92 -19.21 1.18
CA LEU A 86 11.65 -18.83 2.57
C LEU A 86 10.55 -19.71 3.14
N GLU A 87 10.86 -20.43 4.21
CA GLU A 87 9.97 -21.42 4.82
C GLU A 87 9.49 -20.94 6.21
N MET A 88 8.17 -20.88 6.38
CA MET A 88 7.51 -20.39 7.61
C MET A 88 7.03 -21.56 8.48
N ARG A 89 7.90 -22.55 8.72
CA ARG A 89 7.59 -23.86 9.35
C ARG A 89 7.00 -23.83 10.77
N GLY A 90 7.01 -22.68 11.42
CA GLY A 90 6.39 -22.49 12.74
C GLY A 90 4.90 -22.17 12.66
N TYR A 91 4.39 -21.82 11.47
CA TYR A 91 3.04 -21.29 11.31
C TYR A 91 1.97 -22.35 11.57
N MET A 92 1.08 -22.09 12.52
CA MET A 92 -0.10 -22.92 12.78
C MET A 92 0.18 -24.43 12.79
N SER A 93 1.33 -24.85 13.36
CA SER A 93 1.69 -26.26 13.58
C SER A 93 0.71 -27.00 14.50
N SER A 94 -0.17 -26.26 15.17
CA SER A 94 -1.41 -26.75 15.73
C SER A 94 -2.52 -25.71 15.51
N ILE A 95 -3.77 -26.14 15.69
CA ILE A 95 -4.95 -25.25 15.62
C ILE A 95 -4.93 -24.10 16.64
N ASP A 96 -4.11 -24.21 17.69
CA ASP A 96 -3.94 -23.20 18.72
C ASP A 96 -2.64 -22.39 18.55
N GLY A 97 -1.89 -22.59 17.45
CA GLY A 97 -0.63 -21.91 17.17
C GLY A 97 0.50 -22.26 18.15
N VAL A 98 0.46 -23.46 18.74
CA VAL A 98 1.48 -23.90 19.70
C VAL A 98 2.79 -24.13 18.96
N GLY A 99 3.85 -23.43 19.39
CA GLY A 99 5.19 -23.56 18.81
C GLY A 99 5.56 -22.48 17.79
N GLU A 100 4.73 -21.48 17.55
CA GLU A 100 5.03 -20.40 16.59
C GLU A 100 6.29 -19.58 16.94
N THR A 101 6.71 -19.57 18.21
CA THR A 101 7.94 -18.92 18.65
C THR A 101 9.19 -19.80 18.52
N ASN A 102 9.02 -21.05 18.07
CA ASN A 102 10.13 -21.95 17.82
C ASN A 102 10.96 -21.45 16.62
N LYS A 103 12.27 -21.64 16.74
CA LYS A 103 13.27 -21.24 15.74
C LYS A 103 13.40 -22.30 14.65
N VAL A 104 12.33 -22.53 13.89
CA VAL A 104 12.24 -23.63 12.92
C VAL A 104 12.14 -23.16 11.47
N GLY A 105 11.92 -21.86 11.23
CA GLY A 105 11.94 -21.30 9.89
C GLY A 105 13.36 -21.20 9.35
N ASP A 106 13.49 -21.23 8.02
CA ASP A 106 14.76 -21.15 7.33
C ASP A 106 14.63 -20.50 5.94
N VAL A 107 15.80 -20.16 5.39
CA VAL A 107 16.01 -19.83 3.98
C VAL A 107 16.85 -20.95 3.38
N ALA A 108 16.33 -21.59 2.34
CA ALA A 108 17.02 -22.65 1.62
C ALA A 108 17.28 -22.26 0.17
N VAL A 109 18.36 -22.79 -0.41
CA VAL A 109 18.68 -22.68 -1.84
C VAL A 109 18.51 -24.05 -2.46
N LEU A 110 17.64 -24.13 -3.45
CA LEU A 110 17.37 -25.34 -4.21
C LEU A 110 18.04 -25.29 -5.57
N GLU A 111 18.56 -26.43 -5.98
CA GLU A 111 19.23 -26.61 -7.26
C GLU A 111 18.63 -27.80 -8.01
N ASP A 112 18.43 -27.60 -9.31
CA ASP A 112 18.21 -28.64 -10.31
C ASP A 112 19.60 -28.98 -10.89
N THR A 113 20.12 -30.17 -10.53
CA THR A 113 21.49 -30.60 -10.86
C THR A 113 21.56 -31.46 -12.11
N ASP A 114 20.44 -32.03 -12.57
CA ASP A 114 20.36 -32.82 -13.79
C ASP A 114 19.69 -32.11 -14.99
N GLY A 115 19.08 -30.95 -14.75
CA GLY A 115 18.48 -30.08 -15.75
C GLY A 115 17.10 -30.53 -16.21
N ASP A 116 16.40 -31.40 -15.47
CA ASP A 116 15.06 -31.88 -15.82
C ASP A 116 13.93 -30.88 -15.48
N GLY A 117 14.28 -29.78 -14.82
CA GLY A 117 13.36 -28.73 -14.40
C GLY A 117 12.76 -28.93 -13.00
N LYS A 118 13.16 -29.98 -12.27
CA LYS A 118 12.82 -30.24 -10.87
C LYS A 118 14.04 -30.04 -10.00
N MET A 119 13.82 -29.49 -8.82
CA MET A 119 14.89 -29.33 -7.84
C MET A 119 15.19 -30.68 -7.19
N ASP A 120 16.46 -31.01 -7.02
CA ASP A 120 16.93 -32.29 -6.47
C ASP A 120 17.93 -32.12 -5.31
N LYS A 121 18.47 -30.91 -5.13
CA LYS A 121 19.42 -30.56 -4.08
C LYS A 121 18.94 -29.37 -3.26
N ARG A 122 19.16 -29.45 -1.95
CA ARG A 122 18.84 -28.41 -0.96
C ARG A 122 20.06 -28.03 -0.15
N THR A 123 20.35 -26.73 -0.08
CA THR A 123 21.37 -26.15 0.80
C THR A 123 20.69 -25.16 1.75
N VAL A 124 20.85 -25.33 3.06
CA VAL A 124 20.35 -24.33 4.03
C VAL A 124 21.27 -23.12 4.02
N PHE A 125 20.73 -21.95 3.67
CA PHE A 125 21.46 -20.70 3.71
C PHE A 125 21.44 -20.06 5.10
N LEU A 126 20.27 -20.02 5.73
CA LEU A 126 20.08 -19.46 7.06
C LEU A 126 18.94 -20.19 7.76
N ASP A 127 19.17 -20.71 8.97
CA ASP A 127 18.17 -21.38 9.79
C ASP A 127 17.92 -20.66 11.12
N GLY A 128 17.09 -21.27 11.97
CA GLY A 128 16.82 -20.78 13.30
C GLY A 128 15.93 -19.53 13.34
N LEU A 129 15.15 -19.30 12.28
CA LEU A 129 14.28 -18.13 12.16
C LEU A 129 12.93 -18.38 12.85
N VAL A 130 12.39 -17.33 13.47
CA VAL A 130 11.02 -17.34 14.00
C VAL A 130 10.10 -16.64 13.01
N MET A 131 9.11 -17.36 12.49
CA MET A 131 8.05 -16.82 11.62
C MET A 131 8.54 -15.84 10.53
N PRO A 132 9.55 -16.21 9.72
CA PRO A 132 10.11 -15.27 8.76
C PRO A 132 9.10 -14.95 7.64
N ARG A 133 9.22 -13.74 7.08
CA ARG A 133 8.11 -13.06 6.39
C ARG A 133 8.37 -12.67 4.94
N ALA A 134 9.62 -12.34 4.64
CA ALA A 134 9.98 -11.79 3.35
C ALA A 134 11.45 -12.07 3.04
N LEU A 135 11.72 -12.22 1.75
CA LEU A 135 13.02 -12.51 1.18
C LEU A 135 13.21 -11.63 -0.06
N ALA A 136 14.38 -11.00 -0.17
CA ALA A 136 14.84 -10.38 -1.41
C ALA A 136 16.36 -10.54 -1.55
N LEU A 137 16.81 -10.95 -2.73
CA LEU A 137 18.24 -11.11 -3.01
C LEU A 137 18.90 -9.76 -3.31
N ALA A 138 20.03 -9.47 -2.68
CA ALA A 138 20.78 -8.23 -2.85
C ALA A 138 22.27 -8.43 -2.58
N ARG A 139 23.14 -7.83 -3.40
CA ARG A 139 24.61 -7.75 -3.20
C ARG A 139 25.29 -9.07 -2.80
N GLY A 140 24.96 -10.16 -3.49
CA GLY A 140 25.51 -11.49 -3.21
C GLY A 140 24.97 -12.17 -1.94
N GLY A 141 23.94 -11.61 -1.32
CA GLY A 141 23.25 -12.18 -0.17
C GLY A 141 21.73 -11.98 -0.26
N ALA A 142 21.08 -11.93 0.90
CA ALA A 142 19.64 -11.82 1.03
C ALA A 142 19.23 -10.85 2.14
N LEU A 143 18.24 -10.01 1.86
CA LEU A 143 17.40 -9.41 2.89
C LEU A 143 16.42 -10.47 3.39
N VAL A 144 16.40 -10.69 4.70
CA VAL A 144 15.52 -11.66 5.38
C VAL A 144 14.77 -10.95 6.50
N ALA A 145 13.44 -10.95 6.40
CA ALA A 145 12.57 -10.41 7.45
C ALA A 145 12.26 -11.51 8.48
N GLU A 146 12.88 -11.40 9.66
CA GLU A 146 12.63 -12.23 10.84
C GLU A 146 12.08 -11.29 11.93
N PRO A 147 10.75 -11.24 12.14
CA PRO A 147 10.09 -10.26 13.00
C PRO A 147 10.77 -10.06 14.38
N PRO A 148 10.93 -8.81 14.86
CA PRO A 148 10.59 -7.53 14.23
C PRO A 148 11.72 -6.98 13.33
N ASN A 149 12.67 -7.81 12.93
CA ASN A 149 13.91 -7.36 12.31
C ASN A 149 13.95 -7.64 10.80
N LEU A 150 14.55 -6.70 10.08
CA LEU A 150 15.01 -6.90 8.71
C LEU A 150 16.53 -7.03 8.74
N TRP A 151 17.03 -8.19 8.32
CA TRP A 151 18.44 -8.51 8.28
C TRP A 151 18.96 -8.51 6.85
N PHE A 152 20.20 -8.05 6.66
CA PHE A 152 20.98 -8.34 5.48
C PHE A 152 21.99 -9.45 5.79
N CYS A 153 21.78 -10.60 5.16
CA CYS A 153 22.52 -11.84 5.36
C CYS A 153 23.41 -12.09 4.14
N ARG A 154 24.71 -12.31 4.34
CA ARG A 154 25.68 -12.45 3.24
C ARG A 154 26.39 -13.80 3.27
N ASP A 155 26.58 -14.35 2.10
CA ASP A 155 27.60 -15.35 1.82
C ASP A 155 28.90 -14.63 1.43
N THR A 156 30.00 -14.94 2.10
CA THR A 156 31.32 -14.33 1.88
C THR A 156 32.33 -15.27 1.26
N ASN A 157 31.99 -16.56 1.10
CA ASN A 157 32.89 -17.60 0.62
C ASN A 157 32.29 -18.48 -0.50
N ASP A 158 31.10 -18.14 -0.99
CA ASP A 158 30.35 -18.81 -2.06
C ASP A 158 29.92 -20.25 -1.72
N ASP A 159 29.79 -20.62 -0.43
CA ASP A 159 29.30 -21.94 0.01
C ASP A 159 27.77 -22.05 0.17
N LEU A 160 27.04 -20.99 -0.19
CA LEU A 160 25.60 -20.83 -0.03
C LEU A 160 25.14 -20.83 1.44
N LYS A 161 25.95 -20.30 2.36
CA LYS A 161 25.56 -20.07 3.75
C LYS A 161 25.71 -18.61 4.16
N CYS A 162 24.91 -18.21 5.13
CA CYS A 162 25.00 -16.91 5.74
C CYS A 162 26.19 -16.84 6.71
N ASP A 163 27.25 -16.16 6.32
CA ASP A 163 28.42 -15.87 7.15
C ASP A 163 28.25 -14.60 8.00
N GLU A 164 27.63 -13.57 7.43
CA GLU A 164 27.45 -12.26 8.07
C GLU A 164 25.98 -11.85 8.12
N LYS A 165 25.52 -11.35 9.28
CA LYS A 165 24.14 -10.86 9.50
C LYS A 165 24.19 -9.40 10.00
N THR A 166 23.71 -8.46 9.20
CA THR A 166 23.66 -7.01 9.52
C THR A 166 22.21 -6.56 9.72
N LEU A 167 21.92 -5.84 10.81
CA LEU A 167 20.59 -5.27 11.06
C LEU A 167 20.34 -4.07 10.13
N VAL A 168 19.27 -4.13 9.34
CA VAL A 168 18.82 -3.04 8.45
C VAL A 168 17.72 -2.22 9.10
N ALA A 169 16.78 -2.89 9.77
CA ALA A 169 15.67 -2.27 10.49
C ALA A 169 15.23 -3.18 11.64
N SER A 170 14.78 -2.59 12.74
CA SER A 170 14.29 -3.28 13.95
C SER A 170 12.78 -3.11 14.16
N ASP A 171 12.10 -2.56 13.15
CA ASP A 171 10.69 -2.17 13.13
C ASP A 171 9.96 -2.76 11.91
N TYR A 172 10.41 -3.92 11.43
CA TYR A 172 9.81 -4.62 10.30
C TYR A 172 8.94 -5.78 10.78
N ALA A 173 7.66 -5.83 10.39
CA ALA A 173 6.72 -6.88 10.79
C ALA A 173 6.53 -6.99 12.31
N THR A 174 6.49 -5.86 13.01
CA THR A 174 6.38 -5.77 14.48
C THR A 174 5.15 -6.45 15.05
N GLU A 175 4.08 -6.57 14.27
CA GLU A 175 2.84 -7.27 14.65
C GLU A 175 3.08 -8.76 14.90
N ALA A 176 4.12 -9.32 14.28
CA ALA A 176 4.53 -10.71 14.45
C ALA A 176 5.73 -10.87 15.41
N ASP A 177 6.09 -9.85 16.20
CA ASP A 177 7.18 -9.95 17.17
C ASP A 177 6.88 -11.07 18.19
N PRO A 178 7.77 -12.08 18.35
CA PRO A 178 7.60 -13.16 19.33
C PRO A 178 7.40 -12.66 20.77
N LYS A 179 7.88 -11.47 21.11
CA LYS A 179 7.68 -10.84 22.44
C LYS A 179 6.21 -10.51 22.73
N LEU A 180 5.36 -10.41 21.72
CA LEU A 180 3.92 -10.19 21.90
C LEU A 180 3.20 -11.46 22.40
N GLY A 181 3.86 -12.62 22.38
CA GLY A 181 3.30 -13.88 22.83
C GLY A 181 2.04 -14.24 22.04
N LEU A 182 0.94 -14.54 22.73
CA LEU A 182 -0.32 -14.93 22.09
C LEU A 182 -0.90 -13.83 21.18
N ARG A 183 -0.58 -12.55 21.45
CA ARG A 183 -1.02 -11.40 20.65
C ARG A 183 -0.24 -11.20 19.35
N ALA A 184 0.87 -11.92 19.15
CA ALA A 184 1.63 -11.85 17.91
C ALA A 184 0.76 -12.35 16.74
N SER A 185 0.64 -11.54 15.69
CA SER A 185 -0.16 -11.85 14.50
C SER A 185 0.71 -11.80 13.24
N PRO A 186 0.91 -12.95 12.56
CA PRO A 186 1.50 -12.95 11.24
C PRO A 186 0.53 -12.36 10.18
N GLU A 187 -0.79 -12.41 10.30
CA GLU A 187 -1.67 -12.02 9.17
C GLU A 187 -1.61 -10.53 8.81
N HIS A 188 -1.21 -9.67 9.74
CA HIS A 188 -1.12 -8.22 9.57
C HIS A 188 0.30 -7.68 9.75
N ALA A 189 1.32 -8.51 9.54
CA ALA A 189 2.71 -8.07 9.62
C ALA A 189 3.32 -7.78 8.22
N SER A 190 4.25 -6.83 8.16
CA SER A 190 4.98 -6.44 6.94
C SER A 190 5.57 -7.65 6.19
N ASN A 191 5.56 -7.62 4.86
CA ASN A 191 6.07 -8.69 3.99
C ASN A 191 6.40 -8.17 2.57
N GLY A 192 6.72 -9.07 1.64
CA GLY A 192 6.86 -8.76 0.21
C GLY A 192 7.95 -7.74 -0.12
N LEU A 193 9.22 -8.11 -0.08
CA LEU A 193 10.33 -7.23 -0.44
C LEU A 193 10.53 -7.19 -1.97
N LEU A 194 10.07 -6.13 -2.63
CA LEU A 194 10.19 -5.93 -4.07
C LEU A 194 11.18 -4.81 -4.40
N ARG A 195 12.31 -5.16 -5.02
CA ARG A 195 13.19 -4.18 -5.68
C ARG A 195 12.51 -3.67 -6.96
N ALA A 196 11.96 -2.47 -6.91
CA ALA A 196 11.30 -1.84 -8.03
C ALA A 196 12.32 -1.27 -9.04
N LEU A 197 11.81 -0.86 -10.20
CA LEU A 197 12.58 -0.32 -11.32
C LEU A 197 13.43 0.91 -10.93
N ASP A 198 12.98 1.69 -9.95
CA ASP A 198 13.66 2.88 -9.42
C ASP A 198 14.79 2.58 -8.42
N ASN A 199 15.18 1.29 -8.30
CA ASN A 199 16.20 0.78 -7.40
C ASN A 199 15.84 0.88 -5.90
N TRP A 200 14.61 1.27 -5.54
CA TRP A 200 14.09 1.16 -4.18
C TRP A 200 13.44 -0.21 -3.95
N ILE A 201 13.50 -0.67 -2.71
CA ILE A 201 12.84 -1.88 -2.22
C ILE A 201 11.59 -1.45 -1.46
N TYR A 202 10.43 -1.82 -2.00
CA TYR A 202 9.13 -1.58 -1.41
C TYR A 202 8.61 -2.84 -0.74
N SER A 203 7.75 -2.65 0.25
CA SER A 203 7.17 -3.72 1.06
C SER A 203 5.65 -3.63 1.05
N ALA A 204 5.00 -4.78 1.09
CA ALA A 204 3.60 -4.86 1.47
C ALA A 204 3.47 -4.63 2.98
N ASN A 205 2.40 -3.94 3.39
CA ASN A 205 2.04 -3.72 4.78
C ASN A 205 3.19 -3.07 5.59
N HIS A 206 3.89 -2.12 4.97
CA HIS A 206 5.00 -1.38 5.58
C HIS A 206 5.08 0.05 5.01
N THR A 207 5.56 1.00 5.81
CA THR A 207 5.61 2.44 5.48
C THR A 207 7.03 2.97 5.34
N THR A 208 8.01 2.07 5.25
CA THR A 208 9.40 2.42 4.92
C THR A 208 9.82 1.70 3.65
N ARG A 209 10.50 2.40 2.76
CA ARG A 209 11.22 1.80 1.62
C ARG A 209 12.72 1.80 1.88
N PHE A 210 13.41 0.82 1.31
CA PHE A 210 14.84 0.59 1.54
C PHE A 210 15.64 0.68 0.25
N ARG A 211 16.88 1.16 0.31
CA ARG A 211 17.81 1.11 -0.81
C ARG A 211 19.21 0.94 -0.30
N ASN A 212 20.02 0.09 -0.94
CA ASN A 212 21.43 0.01 -0.64
C ASN A 212 22.24 0.76 -1.69
N THR A 213 22.86 1.88 -1.32
CA THR A 213 23.76 2.65 -2.20
C THR A 213 25.13 2.72 -1.57
N ASP A 214 26.19 2.47 -2.34
CA ASP A 214 27.58 2.50 -1.87
C ASP A 214 27.83 1.61 -0.63
N GLY A 215 27.09 0.50 -0.52
CA GLY A 215 27.16 -0.42 0.62
C GLY A 215 26.31 -0.02 1.82
N ALA A 216 25.76 1.20 1.86
CA ALA A 216 24.95 1.69 2.96
C ALA A 216 23.45 1.55 2.72
N TRP A 217 22.72 1.08 3.74
CA TRP A 217 21.26 1.00 3.73
C TRP A 217 20.62 2.35 4.04
N GLN A 218 19.78 2.82 3.13
CA GLN A 218 18.95 4.01 3.27
C GLN A 218 17.52 3.58 3.56
N ARG A 219 16.83 4.40 4.35
CA ARG A 219 15.43 4.23 4.74
C ARG A 219 14.69 5.53 4.42
N GLU A 220 13.57 5.44 3.74
CA GLU A 220 12.71 6.60 3.48
C GLU A 220 11.25 6.28 3.78
N PRO A 221 10.48 7.21 4.37
CA PRO A 221 9.04 7.05 4.52
C PRO A 221 8.36 6.85 3.17
N THR A 222 7.34 5.99 3.16
CA THR A 222 6.44 5.78 2.04
C THR A 222 5.04 5.48 2.57
N ILE A 223 4.05 5.41 1.69
CA ILE A 223 2.68 5.08 2.09
C ILE A 223 2.52 3.59 2.36
N PHE A 224 1.52 3.27 3.18
CA PHE A 224 1.06 1.91 3.40
C PHE A 224 0.51 1.27 2.11
N ARG A 225 0.89 0.02 1.83
CA ARG A 225 0.46 -0.72 0.63
C ARG A 225 0.08 -2.14 0.94
N GLY A 226 -1.19 -2.47 0.77
CA GLY A 226 -1.69 -3.83 0.81
C GLY A 226 -1.41 -4.61 2.10
N GLN A 227 -1.70 -5.90 2.08
CA GLN A 227 -1.59 -6.80 3.23
C GLN A 227 -0.62 -7.96 2.99
N TRP A 228 -0.65 -8.61 1.82
CA TRP A 228 0.26 -9.72 1.50
C TRP A 228 0.67 -9.72 0.03
N GLY A 229 1.96 -9.48 -0.21
CA GLY A 229 2.55 -9.43 -1.55
C GLY A 229 2.46 -8.06 -2.22
N ILE A 230 3.42 -7.80 -3.10
CA ILE A 230 3.56 -6.58 -3.89
C ILE A 230 4.29 -6.92 -5.18
N SER A 231 3.89 -6.31 -6.29
CA SER A 231 4.48 -6.52 -7.61
C SER A 231 4.63 -5.20 -8.37
N GLN A 232 5.25 -5.26 -9.55
CA GLN A 232 5.37 -4.13 -10.46
C GLN A 232 5.17 -4.55 -11.91
N ASP A 233 4.74 -3.61 -12.74
CA ASP A 233 4.80 -3.75 -14.19
C ASP A 233 6.19 -3.38 -14.76
N ASP A 234 6.32 -3.42 -16.09
CA ASP A 234 7.55 -3.06 -16.81
C ASP A 234 8.00 -1.61 -16.68
N PHE A 235 7.18 -0.76 -16.07
CA PHE A 235 7.42 0.67 -15.93
C PHE A 235 7.55 1.09 -14.47
N GLY A 236 7.60 0.12 -13.55
CA GLY A 236 7.78 0.34 -12.12
C GLY A 236 6.54 0.85 -11.40
N ARG A 237 5.34 0.70 -11.99
CA ARG A 237 4.08 0.96 -11.26
C ARG A 237 3.81 -0.19 -10.30
N LEU A 238 3.51 0.14 -9.05
CA LEU A 238 3.35 -0.84 -7.98
C LEU A 238 1.92 -1.37 -7.94
N PHE A 239 1.77 -2.68 -7.72
CA PHE A 239 0.51 -3.41 -7.58
C PHE A 239 0.49 -4.18 -6.26
N TYR A 240 -0.63 -4.13 -5.57
CA TYR A 240 -0.80 -4.73 -4.24
C TYR A 240 -2.30 -4.91 -3.93
N ASN A 241 -2.61 -5.56 -2.81
CA ASN A 241 -3.99 -5.96 -2.49
C ASN A 241 -4.25 -5.98 -0.97
N SER A 242 -5.51 -6.06 -0.55
CA SER A 242 -5.88 -6.53 0.80
C SER A 242 -6.80 -7.75 0.73
N ASN A 243 -7.13 -8.37 1.85
CA ASN A 243 -7.82 -9.68 1.88
C ASN A 243 -9.11 -9.77 1.05
N GLU A 244 -9.93 -8.71 1.02
CA GLU A 244 -11.20 -8.68 0.27
C GLU A 244 -11.15 -7.76 -0.97
N ASP A 245 -9.98 -7.18 -1.23
CA ASP A 245 -9.72 -6.19 -2.26
C ASP A 245 -8.58 -6.70 -3.16
N PRO A 246 -8.93 -7.42 -4.25
CA PRO A 246 -7.95 -8.20 -4.98
C PRO A 246 -6.84 -7.36 -5.59
N VAL A 247 -7.11 -6.17 -6.14
CA VAL A 247 -6.05 -5.46 -6.87
C VAL A 247 -6.20 -3.95 -6.82
N ARG A 248 -5.11 -3.32 -6.35
CA ARG A 248 -4.87 -1.89 -6.36
C ARG A 248 -3.52 -1.55 -7.00
N ALA A 249 -3.38 -0.32 -7.47
CA ALA A 249 -2.11 0.17 -8.00
C ALA A 249 -1.84 1.65 -7.70
N ASP A 250 -0.56 2.01 -7.81
CA ASP A 250 -0.07 3.39 -7.81
C ASP A 250 0.18 3.86 -9.25
N PHE A 251 -0.55 4.89 -9.69
CA PHE A 251 -0.33 5.61 -10.94
C PHE A 251 0.56 6.84 -10.77
N VAL A 252 0.66 7.37 -9.56
CA VAL A 252 1.51 8.49 -9.19
C VAL A 252 2.44 8.03 -8.07
N PRO A 253 3.77 8.28 -8.15
CA PRO A 253 4.65 8.00 -7.04
C PRO A 253 4.21 8.76 -5.78
N SER A 254 4.06 8.05 -4.66
CA SER A 254 3.39 8.56 -3.46
C SER A 254 4.03 9.81 -2.87
N THR A 255 5.32 10.04 -3.11
CA THR A 255 6.06 11.22 -2.65
C THR A 255 5.49 12.53 -3.19
N TYR A 256 4.84 12.52 -4.36
CA TYR A 256 4.29 13.75 -4.94
C TYR A 256 2.97 14.20 -4.32
N LEU A 257 2.19 13.28 -3.73
CA LEU A 257 0.86 13.58 -3.21
C LEU A 257 0.91 14.41 -1.91
N GLY A 258 1.99 14.27 -1.13
CA GLY A 258 2.16 14.98 0.14
C GLY A 258 2.75 16.39 0.03
N ARG A 259 2.92 16.94 -1.19
CA ARG A 259 3.62 18.21 -1.41
C ARG A 259 2.77 19.45 -1.13
N ASN A 260 1.45 19.34 -1.22
CA ASN A 260 0.52 20.43 -0.92
C ASN A 260 -0.33 20.09 0.31
N PRO A 261 -0.08 20.70 1.48
CA PRO A 261 -0.84 20.43 2.70
C PRO A 261 -2.30 20.94 2.64
N HIS A 262 -2.62 21.82 1.69
CA HIS A 262 -3.95 22.38 1.48
C HIS A 262 -4.77 21.57 0.47
N TYR A 263 -4.14 20.67 -0.28
CA TYR A 263 -4.81 19.81 -1.25
C TYR A 263 -4.98 18.38 -0.74
N ARG A 264 -6.17 18.10 -0.21
CA ARG A 264 -6.44 16.90 0.62
C ARG A 264 -7.00 15.70 -0.15
N SER A 265 -7.24 15.86 -1.45
CA SER A 265 -7.95 14.87 -2.27
C SER A 265 -7.10 14.31 -3.41
N ALA A 266 -5.77 14.49 -3.35
CA ALA A 266 -4.88 14.09 -4.42
C ALA A 266 -5.00 12.57 -4.68
N ALA A 267 -5.43 12.21 -5.88
CA ALA A 267 -5.57 10.83 -6.29
C ALA A 267 -4.28 10.28 -6.92
N GLY A 268 -4.24 8.96 -7.15
CA GLY A 268 -3.18 8.31 -7.93
C GLY A 268 -2.38 7.28 -7.18
N VAL A 269 -2.59 7.12 -5.87
CA VAL A 269 -2.10 5.97 -5.10
C VAL A 269 -3.27 5.13 -4.62
N ASN A 270 -3.03 3.85 -4.34
CA ASN A 270 -4.03 2.96 -3.76
C ASN A 270 -5.34 2.89 -4.58
N VAL A 271 -5.23 2.97 -5.91
CA VAL A 271 -6.39 3.01 -6.82
C VAL A 271 -6.93 1.59 -7.00
N GLN A 272 -8.20 1.36 -6.66
CA GLN A 272 -8.89 0.09 -6.91
C GLN A 272 -9.13 -0.13 -8.39
N LEU A 273 -8.69 -1.27 -8.93
CA LEU A 273 -8.73 -1.51 -10.38
C LEU A 273 -9.97 -2.30 -10.84
N TYR A 274 -10.55 -3.15 -10.01
CA TYR A 274 -11.64 -4.05 -10.41
C TYR A 274 -13.03 -3.43 -10.17
N ASP A 275 -14.01 -3.91 -10.93
CA ASP A 275 -15.44 -3.66 -10.70
C ASP A 275 -16.15 -4.91 -10.13
N ASP A 276 -15.60 -6.11 -10.37
CA ASP A 276 -16.10 -7.38 -9.87
C ASP A 276 -15.00 -8.19 -9.16
N LYS A 277 -15.32 -8.67 -7.96
CA LYS A 277 -14.46 -9.51 -7.11
C LYS A 277 -14.99 -10.94 -6.93
N ALA A 278 -15.92 -11.36 -7.77
CA ALA A 278 -16.44 -12.73 -7.76
C ALA A 278 -15.33 -13.74 -8.09
N VAL A 279 -15.41 -14.88 -7.41
CA VAL A 279 -14.54 -16.03 -7.67
C VAL A 279 -15.37 -17.27 -8.00
N TRP A 280 -14.73 -18.20 -8.71
CA TRP A 280 -15.35 -19.44 -9.22
C TRP A 280 -14.50 -20.68 -8.89
N PRO A 281 -14.42 -21.07 -7.60
CA PRO A 281 -13.81 -22.34 -7.20
C PRO A 281 -14.49 -23.53 -7.85
N ILE A 282 -13.76 -24.64 -7.98
CA ILE A 282 -14.28 -25.91 -8.51
C ILE A 282 -14.60 -26.94 -7.42
N ARG A 283 -14.64 -26.49 -6.16
CA ARG A 283 -14.96 -27.31 -4.98
C ARG A 283 -15.75 -26.49 -3.96
N VAL A 284 -16.46 -27.19 -3.10
CA VAL A 284 -17.13 -26.61 -1.93
C VAL A 284 -16.08 -26.13 -0.92
N ASN A 285 -16.21 -24.92 -0.38
CA ASN A 285 -15.19 -24.26 0.47
C ASN A 285 -15.71 -23.97 1.90
N PRO A 286 -16.05 -24.98 2.72
CA PRO A 286 -16.53 -24.72 4.08
C PRO A 286 -15.39 -24.31 5.03
N GLY A 287 -14.12 -24.50 4.63
CA GLY A 287 -12.93 -24.02 5.35
C GLY A 287 -12.63 -22.53 5.18
N VAL A 288 -13.59 -21.72 4.71
CA VAL A 288 -13.47 -20.26 4.64
C VAL A 288 -13.83 -19.67 6.00
N ASN A 289 -12.98 -18.79 6.55
CA ASN A 289 -13.34 -18.08 7.77
C ASN A 289 -14.64 -17.30 7.60
N ARG A 290 -15.54 -17.44 8.58
CA ARG A 290 -16.89 -16.85 8.53
C ARG A 290 -17.69 -17.24 7.27
N GLY A 291 -17.44 -18.42 6.69
CA GLY A 291 -18.28 -19.01 5.64
C GLY A 291 -19.77 -19.09 6.02
N TYR A 292 -20.06 -19.03 7.32
CA TYR A 292 -21.38 -18.88 7.88
C TYR A 292 -22.00 -17.45 7.79
N ARG A 293 -21.50 -16.50 6.99
CA ARG A 293 -22.09 -15.14 6.80
C ARG A 293 -22.77 -14.92 5.44
N PRO A 294 -23.99 -14.31 5.36
CA PRO A 294 -24.81 -14.36 4.13
C PRO A 294 -24.03 -13.77 2.94
N GLY A 295 -24.01 -14.48 1.81
CA GLY A 295 -23.26 -14.05 0.62
C GLY A 295 -21.78 -14.43 0.59
N GLN A 296 -21.20 -14.98 1.67
CA GLN A 296 -19.80 -15.45 1.67
C GLN A 296 -19.61 -16.68 0.78
N LEU A 297 -20.49 -17.67 0.99
CA LEU A 297 -20.59 -18.88 0.18
C LEU A 297 -21.86 -18.82 -0.67
N ARG A 298 -21.78 -19.35 -1.89
CA ARG A 298 -22.92 -19.58 -2.77
C ARG A 298 -23.80 -20.72 -2.23
N PRO A 299 -25.03 -20.91 -2.76
CA PRO A 299 -25.91 -21.99 -2.32
C PRO A 299 -25.32 -23.41 -2.50
N ASP A 300 -24.40 -23.60 -3.44
CA ASP A 300 -23.67 -24.85 -3.65
C ASP A 300 -22.46 -25.01 -2.69
N GLY A 301 -22.23 -24.03 -1.80
CA GLY A 301 -21.15 -24.01 -0.83
C GLY A 301 -19.78 -23.61 -1.37
N THR A 302 -19.68 -23.20 -2.64
CA THR A 302 -18.46 -22.60 -3.22
C THR A 302 -18.29 -21.16 -2.74
N LEU A 303 -17.04 -20.67 -2.67
CA LEU A 303 -16.76 -19.29 -2.31
C LEU A 303 -17.31 -18.31 -3.37
N ALA A 304 -17.97 -17.24 -2.93
CA ALA A 304 -18.64 -16.30 -3.84
C ALA A 304 -17.74 -15.15 -4.31
N THR A 305 -16.95 -14.57 -3.40
CA THR A 305 -16.04 -13.45 -3.65
C THR A 305 -14.74 -13.64 -2.90
N PHE A 306 -13.68 -12.90 -3.24
CA PHE A 306 -12.42 -12.92 -2.49
C PHE A 306 -12.62 -12.71 -0.98
N THR A 307 -11.86 -13.47 -0.19
CA THR A 307 -11.81 -13.43 1.28
C THR A 307 -10.38 -13.43 1.82
N ALA A 308 -9.45 -13.95 1.02
CA ALA A 308 -8.04 -14.03 1.37
C ALA A 308 -7.17 -13.71 0.14
N ALA A 309 -7.60 -12.75 -0.69
CA ALA A 309 -6.81 -12.30 -1.83
C ALA A 309 -5.37 -12.01 -1.38
N CYS A 310 -4.39 -12.48 -2.15
CA CYS A 310 -2.99 -12.24 -1.84
C CYS A 310 -2.08 -12.36 -3.07
N ALA A 311 -0.87 -11.82 -2.95
CA ALA A 311 0.23 -11.94 -3.91
C ALA A 311 -0.16 -11.60 -5.36
N PRO A 312 -0.65 -10.38 -5.64
CA PRO A 312 -0.86 -9.93 -7.01
C PRO A 312 0.48 -9.92 -7.73
N LEU A 313 0.55 -10.56 -8.90
CA LEU A 313 1.70 -10.58 -9.77
C LEU A 313 1.33 -10.04 -11.14
N VAL A 314 1.98 -8.96 -11.57
CA VAL A 314 1.96 -8.56 -12.97
C VAL A 314 2.85 -9.54 -13.75
N PHE A 315 2.27 -10.25 -14.71
CA PHE A 315 3.00 -11.22 -15.50
C PHE A 315 3.90 -10.53 -16.52
N ARG A 316 5.20 -10.82 -16.42
CA ARG A 316 6.28 -10.22 -17.21
C ARG A 316 7.22 -11.29 -17.79
N GLY A 317 6.82 -12.56 -17.71
CA GLY A 317 7.52 -13.69 -18.34
C GLY A 317 7.25 -13.75 -19.85
N ASP A 318 8.10 -14.46 -20.59
CA ASP A 318 8.03 -14.61 -22.05
C ASP A 318 7.70 -16.04 -22.51
N ASN A 319 7.28 -16.93 -21.60
CA ASN A 319 6.81 -18.27 -21.96
C ASN A 319 5.34 -18.27 -22.43
N PHE A 320 4.50 -17.41 -21.85
CA PHE A 320 3.07 -17.37 -22.18
C PHE A 320 2.83 -16.60 -23.48
N PRO A 321 1.68 -16.83 -24.15
CA PRO A 321 1.25 -16.00 -25.27
C PRO A 321 1.19 -14.51 -24.91
N ARG A 322 1.40 -13.64 -25.91
CA ARG A 322 1.58 -12.20 -25.70
C ARG A 322 0.38 -11.53 -25.02
N GLU A 323 -0.83 -12.03 -25.21
CA GLU A 323 -2.04 -11.51 -24.55
C GLU A 323 -2.05 -11.71 -23.02
N PHE A 324 -1.06 -12.44 -22.47
CA PHE A 324 -0.85 -12.59 -21.04
C PHE A 324 0.09 -11.53 -20.45
N GLU A 325 0.93 -10.89 -21.28
CA GLU A 325 1.87 -9.85 -20.84
C GLU A 325 1.12 -8.69 -20.18
N GLY A 326 1.55 -8.28 -18.98
CA GLY A 326 0.97 -7.18 -18.22
C GLY A 326 -0.35 -7.49 -17.51
N ASN A 327 -0.89 -8.70 -17.63
CA ASN A 327 -2.06 -9.11 -16.84
C ASN A 327 -1.67 -9.40 -15.39
N VAL A 328 -2.66 -9.31 -14.50
CA VAL A 328 -2.45 -9.53 -13.07
C VAL A 328 -3.00 -10.89 -12.68
N PHE A 329 -2.15 -11.72 -12.07
CA PHE A 329 -2.53 -12.99 -11.45
C PHE A 329 -2.59 -12.85 -9.94
N LEU A 330 -3.55 -13.50 -9.29
CA LEU A 330 -3.77 -13.38 -7.86
C LEU A 330 -4.14 -14.71 -7.23
N CYS A 331 -3.65 -14.94 -6.03
CA CYS A 331 -4.02 -16.08 -5.23
C CYS A 331 -5.32 -15.81 -4.46
N GLU A 332 -6.14 -16.85 -4.32
CA GLU A 332 -7.21 -16.94 -3.33
C GLU A 332 -7.10 -18.31 -2.64
N PRO A 333 -6.26 -18.42 -1.60
CA PRO A 333 -5.98 -19.67 -0.92
C PRO A 333 -7.22 -20.27 -0.26
N ALA A 334 -8.17 -19.47 0.24
CA ALA A 334 -9.39 -20.01 0.86
C ALA A 334 -10.30 -20.67 -0.18
N GLY A 335 -10.30 -20.12 -1.41
CA GLY A 335 -10.99 -20.65 -2.58
C GLY A 335 -10.21 -21.74 -3.35
N ASN A 336 -8.96 -22.02 -2.99
CA ASN A 336 -8.08 -22.99 -3.67
C ASN A 336 -7.85 -22.67 -5.17
N LEU A 337 -7.65 -21.39 -5.50
CA LEU A 337 -7.59 -20.93 -6.90
C LEU A 337 -6.60 -19.78 -7.13
N ILE A 338 -6.28 -19.57 -8.41
CA ILE A 338 -5.57 -18.41 -8.94
C ILE A 338 -6.44 -17.74 -9.98
N LYS A 339 -6.69 -16.43 -9.79
CA LYS A 339 -7.44 -15.58 -10.71
C LYS A 339 -6.52 -14.86 -11.68
N ARG A 340 -7.04 -14.50 -12.85
CA ARG A 340 -6.40 -13.59 -13.82
C ARG A 340 -7.31 -12.41 -14.13
N TYR A 341 -6.78 -11.20 -13.99
CA TYR A 341 -7.38 -9.97 -14.52
C TYR A 341 -6.63 -9.49 -15.77
N VAL A 342 -7.39 -9.04 -16.77
CA VAL A 342 -6.88 -8.29 -17.91
C VAL A 342 -6.95 -6.80 -17.59
N LEU A 343 -5.84 -6.08 -17.80
CA LEU A 343 -5.79 -4.63 -17.59
C LEU A 343 -6.21 -3.89 -18.87
N GLU A 344 -7.26 -3.09 -18.77
CA GLU A 344 -7.75 -2.21 -19.83
C GLU A 344 -7.23 -0.79 -19.60
N ASP A 345 -6.51 -0.24 -20.58
CA ASP A 345 -5.95 1.11 -20.55
C ASP A 345 -7.05 2.20 -20.48
N ARG A 346 -6.82 3.20 -19.63
CA ARG A 346 -7.67 4.36 -19.40
C ARG A 346 -6.87 5.67 -19.42
N GLY A 347 -5.74 5.71 -20.13
CA GLY A 347 -4.84 6.86 -20.20
C GLY A 347 -3.72 6.75 -19.16
N VAL A 348 -3.76 7.56 -18.10
CA VAL A 348 -2.77 7.49 -17.02
C VAL A 348 -2.83 6.16 -16.23
N GLY A 349 -4.00 5.52 -16.19
CA GLY A 349 -4.28 4.33 -15.37
C GLY A 349 -4.99 3.20 -16.10
N PHE A 350 -5.46 2.21 -15.34
CA PHE A 350 -6.18 1.04 -15.86
C PHE A 350 -7.43 0.72 -15.06
N LYS A 351 -8.28 -0.11 -15.68
CA LYS A 351 -9.27 -0.94 -14.99
C LYS A 351 -8.95 -2.42 -15.20
N ALA A 352 -9.28 -3.25 -14.21
CA ALA A 352 -9.07 -4.69 -14.22
C ALA A 352 -10.40 -5.38 -14.55
N LYS A 353 -10.39 -6.23 -15.58
CA LYS A 353 -11.55 -7.02 -16.01
C LYS A 353 -11.26 -8.51 -15.86
N ASN A 354 -12.24 -9.27 -15.37
CA ASN A 354 -12.13 -10.73 -15.27
C ASN A 354 -11.77 -11.31 -16.64
N ALA A 355 -10.71 -12.13 -16.69
CA ALA A 355 -10.26 -12.74 -17.94
C ALA A 355 -11.22 -13.83 -18.45
N TYR A 356 -12.01 -14.41 -17.54
CA TYR A 356 -12.87 -15.56 -17.81
C TYR A 356 -14.27 -15.33 -17.26
N ASP A 357 -15.25 -15.89 -17.95
CA ASP A 357 -16.63 -15.93 -17.51
C ASP A 357 -16.85 -17.17 -16.64
N HIS A 358 -17.29 -16.98 -15.40
CA HIS A 358 -17.62 -18.05 -14.46
C HIS A 358 -16.52 -19.14 -14.28
N ALA A 359 -15.25 -18.75 -14.40
CA ALA A 359 -14.10 -19.64 -14.28
C ALA A 359 -12.86 -18.88 -13.79
N GLU A 360 -11.83 -19.63 -13.37
CA GLU A 360 -10.55 -19.09 -12.93
C GLU A 360 -9.39 -19.58 -13.79
N PHE A 361 -8.23 -18.93 -13.67
CA PHE A 361 -7.05 -19.33 -14.44
C PHE A 361 -6.58 -20.74 -14.05
N LEU A 362 -6.57 -21.01 -12.75
CA LEU A 362 -6.28 -22.30 -12.16
C LEU A 362 -7.16 -22.46 -10.91
N ALA A 363 -7.80 -23.61 -10.75
CA ALA A 363 -8.51 -23.97 -9.52
C ALA A 363 -8.24 -25.42 -9.16
N SER A 364 -8.28 -25.75 -7.87
CA SER A 364 -8.04 -27.11 -7.37
C SER A 364 -9.25 -27.68 -6.64
N THR A 365 -9.39 -29.00 -6.73
CA THR A 365 -10.30 -29.80 -5.88
C THR A 365 -9.66 -30.20 -4.54
N ASP A 366 -8.33 -30.09 -4.41
CA ASP A 366 -7.60 -30.29 -3.17
C ASP A 366 -7.73 -29.05 -2.26
N GLU A 367 -8.27 -29.24 -1.06
CA GLU A 367 -8.43 -28.16 -0.08
C GLU A 367 -7.12 -27.65 0.50
N ARG A 368 -6.08 -28.49 0.51
CA ARG A 368 -4.79 -28.14 1.09
C ARG A 368 -3.95 -27.32 0.12
N PHE A 369 -4.35 -27.20 -1.14
CA PHE A 369 -3.75 -26.24 -2.07
C PHE A 369 -4.02 -24.81 -1.58
N ARG A 370 -3.01 -24.19 -0.99
CA ARG A 370 -3.02 -22.82 -0.45
C ARG A 370 -1.95 -22.01 -1.17
N PRO A 371 -2.22 -21.54 -2.40
CA PRO A 371 -1.32 -20.64 -3.09
C PRO A 371 -1.21 -19.34 -2.28
N VAL A 372 0.01 -18.99 -1.86
CA VAL A 372 0.27 -17.80 -1.04
C VAL A 372 1.23 -16.83 -1.71
N ASN A 373 1.89 -17.25 -2.79
CA ASN A 373 2.78 -16.37 -3.55
C ASN A 373 2.92 -16.77 -5.02
N LEU A 374 3.30 -15.80 -5.85
CA LEU A 374 3.50 -15.97 -7.29
C LEU A 374 4.79 -15.26 -7.74
N ASN A 375 5.53 -15.86 -8.68
CA ASN A 375 6.76 -15.27 -9.20
C ASN A 375 6.87 -15.41 -10.72
N ASN A 376 7.44 -14.38 -11.37
CA ASN A 376 7.95 -14.49 -12.73
C ASN A 376 9.28 -15.26 -12.70
N GLY A 377 9.37 -16.39 -13.40
CA GLY A 377 10.58 -17.21 -13.47
C GLY A 377 11.60 -16.74 -14.51
N PRO A 378 12.89 -17.08 -14.38
CA PRO A 378 13.93 -16.78 -15.38
C PRO A 378 13.68 -17.49 -16.72
N ASP A 379 12.99 -18.63 -16.70
CA ASP A 379 12.56 -19.40 -17.86
C ASP A 379 11.29 -18.86 -18.53
N GLY A 380 10.76 -17.73 -18.05
CA GLY A 380 9.59 -17.04 -18.59
C GLY A 380 8.25 -17.56 -18.09
N CYS A 381 8.25 -18.59 -17.24
CA CYS A 381 7.03 -19.21 -16.71
C CYS A 381 6.49 -18.50 -15.45
N LEU A 382 5.26 -18.85 -15.08
CA LEU A 382 4.63 -18.43 -13.83
C LEU A 382 4.87 -19.50 -12.75
N TYR A 383 5.46 -19.11 -11.63
CA TYR A 383 5.67 -19.99 -10.48
C TYR A 383 4.64 -19.73 -9.39
N ILE A 384 4.20 -20.80 -8.74
CA ILE A 384 3.22 -20.79 -7.66
C ILE A 384 3.88 -21.36 -6.41
N VAL A 385 3.85 -20.57 -5.34
CA VAL A 385 4.25 -21.00 -4.00
C VAL A 385 3.00 -21.45 -3.26
N ASP A 386 2.93 -22.75 -3.00
CA ASP A 386 1.83 -23.40 -2.31
C ASP A 386 2.29 -23.81 -0.92
N LEU A 387 1.70 -23.19 0.10
CA LEU A 387 1.95 -23.53 1.50
C LEU A 387 1.59 -25.00 1.79
N TYR A 388 0.70 -25.59 0.99
CA TYR A 388 0.16 -26.94 1.13
C TYR A 388 -0.32 -27.28 2.55
N HIS A 389 -1.13 -26.40 3.13
CA HIS A 389 -1.49 -26.43 4.54
C HIS A 389 -3.01 -26.54 4.76
N GLY A 390 -3.43 -27.31 5.78
CA GLY A 390 -4.86 -27.48 6.07
C GLY A 390 -5.49 -26.28 6.78
N ILE A 391 -4.73 -25.59 7.62
CA ILE A 391 -5.16 -24.38 8.34
C ILE A 391 -4.62 -23.15 7.59
N LEU A 392 -5.51 -22.30 7.09
CA LEU A 392 -5.11 -21.06 6.43
C LEU A 392 -5.05 -19.89 7.44
N GLU A 393 -6.06 -19.76 8.30
CA GLU A 393 -6.19 -18.66 9.25
C GLU A 393 -5.39 -18.89 10.53
N HIS A 394 -4.81 -17.80 11.03
CA HIS A 394 -4.09 -17.73 12.29
C HIS A 394 -5.06 -17.84 13.48
N ARG A 395 -4.57 -18.39 14.59
CA ARG A 395 -5.36 -18.66 15.81
C ARG A 395 -6.20 -17.47 16.31
N LEU A 396 -5.73 -16.23 16.08
CA LEU A 396 -6.41 -15.00 16.48
C LEU A 396 -7.74 -14.77 15.73
N TYR A 397 -7.88 -15.36 14.54
CA TYR A 397 -9.03 -15.14 13.66
C TYR A 397 -9.87 -16.39 13.41
N ILE A 398 -9.41 -17.55 13.86
CA ILE A 398 -10.20 -18.79 13.80
C ILE A 398 -11.49 -18.59 14.62
N THR A 399 -12.63 -18.77 13.96
CA THR A 399 -13.96 -18.79 14.60
C THR A 399 -14.30 -20.19 15.11
N SER A 400 -15.25 -20.33 16.03
CA SER A 400 -15.77 -21.64 16.44
C SER A 400 -16.28 -22.47 15.26
N TYR A 401 -16.91 -21.82 14.27
CA TYR A 401 -17.29 -22.45 12.99
C TYR A 401 -16.09 -23.05 12.27
N LEU A 402 -15.05 -22.24 12.02
CA LEU A 402 -13.89 -22.68 11.26
C LEU A 402 -13.12 -23.76 12.03
N ARG A 403 -13.00 -23.62 13.36
CA ARG A 403 -12.37 -24.62 14.23
C ARG A 403 -13.03 -25.99 14.06
N GLN A 404 -14.36 -26.04 14.05
CA GLN A 404 -15.09 -27.29 13.83
C GLN A 404 -14.80 -27.86 12.43
N GLN A 405 -14.80 -27.02 11.38
CA GLN A 405 -14.49 -27.45 10.02
C GLN A 405 -13.06 -28.00 9.87
N ILE A 406 -12.11 -27.46 10.64
CA ILE A 406 -10.72 -27.95 10.69
C ILE A 406 -10.70 -29.36 11.31
N LEU A 407 -11.25 -29.49 12.52
CA LEU A 407 -11.21 -30.74 13.31
C LEU A 407 -12.00 -31.88 12.65
N ASP A 408 -13.19 -31.60 12.12
CA ASP A 408 -14.05 -32.62 11.47
C ASP A 408 -13.39 -33.26 10.25
N ARG A 409 -12.43 -32.56 9.64
CA ARG A 409 -11.78 -32.95 8.38
C ARG A 409 -10.29 -33.22 8.55
N GLY A 410 -9.77 -33.16 9.77
CA GLY A 410 -8.36 -33.43 10.09
C GLY A 410 -7.39 -32.47 9.41
N LEU A 411 -7.79 -31.19 9.24
CA LEU A 411 -6.97 -30.18 8.57
C LEU A 411 -5.79 -29.70 9.43
N GLU A 412 -5.82 -29.93 10.73
CA GLU A 412 -4.74 -29.68 11.69
C GLU A 412 -3.58 -30.69 11.62
N LYS A 413 -3.66 -31.67 10.72
CA LYS A 413 -2.65 -32.72 10.51
C LYS A 413 -1.83 -32.45 9.24
N ASN A 414 -0.65 -33.05 9.17
CA ASN A 414 0.30 -32.93 8.04
C ASN A 414 0.65 -31.45 7.77
N THR A 415 1.15 -30.78 8.81
CA THR A 415 1.53 -29.36 8.82
C THR A 415 3.02 -29.16 8.50
N ASP A 416 3.63 -30.11 7.81
CA ASP A 416 5.06 -30.19 7.48
C ASP A 416 5.26 -30.46 5.97
N LEU A 417 4.31 -30.02 5.14
CA LEU A 417 4.31 -30.21 3.69
C LEU A 417 4.49 -28.85 2.99
N GLY A 418 4.75 -28.85 1.69
CA GLY A 418 4.92 -27.59 0.97
C GLY A 418 5.35 -27.81 -0.47
N ARG A 419 4.86 -26.98 -1.39
CA ARG A 419 5.03 -27.22 -2.83
C ARG A 419 5.32 -25.98 -3.62
N ILE A 420 6.10 -26.17 -4.67
CA ILE A 420 6.37 -25.14 -5.68
C ILE A 420 5.99 -25.74 -7.02
N TYR A 421 5.10 -25.05 -7.73
CA TYR A 421 4.67 -25.43 -9.07
C TYR A 421 5.11 -24.41 -10.10
N ARG A 422 5.26 -24.85 -11.34
CA ARG A 422 5.46 -24.01 -12.52
C ARG A 422 4.33 -24.23 -13.52
N VAL A 423 3.70 -23.14 -13.97
CA VAL A 423 2.76 -23.16 -15.08
C VAL A 423 3.53 -22.88 -16.37
N VAL A 424 3.38 -23.76 -17.35
CA VAL A 424 4.06 -23.68 -18.64
C VAL A 424 3.02 -23.65 -19.76
N SER A 425 3.23 -22.79 -20.75
CA SER A 425 2.45 -22.81 -21.98
C SER A 425 2.76 -24.07 -22.78
N GLU A 426 1.73 -24.73 -23.30
CA GLU A 426 1.90 -25.87 -24.21
C GLU A 426 2.47 -25.43 -25.57
N SER A 427 2.41 -24.13 -25.89
CA SER A 427 2.92 -23.57 -27.14
C SER A 427 4.43 -23.34 -27.16
N LYS A 428 5.08 -23.28 -25.99
CA LYS A 428 6.49 -22.93 -25.85
C LYS A 428 7.11 -23.63 -24.64
N PRO A 429 8.26 -24.33 -24.78
CA PRO A 429 8.96 -24.89 -23.63
C PRO A 429 9.50 -23.78 -22.71
N PRO A 430 9.83 -24.10 -21.44
CA PRO A 430 10.54 -23.16 -20.56
C PRO A 430 11.85 -22.67 -21.21
N GLY A 431 12.20 -21.42 -20.94
CA GLY A 431 13.45 -20.80 -21.40
C GLY A 431 14.70 -21.39 -20.72
N PRO A 432 15.90 -20.96 -21.17
CA PRO A 432 17.16 -21.50 -20.65
C PRO A 432 17.43 -21.08 -19.20
N LYS A 433 18.18 -21.91 -18.47
CA LYS A 433 18.74 -21.57 -17.16
C LYS A 433 19.69 -20.36 -17.29
N PRO A 434 19.56 -19.33 -16.43
CA PRO A 434 20.43 -18.15 -16.49
C PRO A 434 21.82 -18.44 -15.91
N HIS A 435 22.80 -17.64 -16.33
CA HIS A 435 24.20 -17.69 -15.87
C HIS A 435 24.75 -16.26 -15.70
N LEU A 436 24.09 -15.45 -14.88
CA LEU A 436 24.37 -14.02 -14.76
C LEU A 436 25.33 -13.67 -13.61
N ALA A 437 25.60 -14.58 -12.67
CA ALA A 437 26.43 -14.26 -11.49
C ALA A 437 27.85 -13.83 -11.87
N LYS A 438 28.40 -14.40 -12.95
CA LYS A 438 29.74 -14.10 -13.49
C LYS A 438 29.72 -13.43 -14.86
N ALA A 439 28.55 -13.08 -15.39
CA ALA A 439 28.43 -12.39 -16.67
C ALA A 439 29.18 -11.06 -16.65
N SER A 440 29.85 -10.72 -17.75
CA SER A 440 30.52 -9.44 -17.94
C SER A 440 29.54 -8.28 -17.95
N SER A 441 30.06 -7.06 -17.72
CA SER A 441 29.29 -5.82 -17.84
C SER A 441 28.61 -5.67 -19.21
N GLU A 442 29.25 -6.13 -20.28
CA GLU A 442 28.66 -6.09 -21.63
C GLU A 442 27.48 -7.06 -21.78
N GLU A 443 27.60 -8.28 -21.26
CA GLU A 443 26.52 -9.28 -21.27
C GLU A 443 25.32 -8.82 -20.45
N LEU A 444 25.55 -8.26 -19.25
CA LEU A 444 24.48 -7.69 -18.44
C LEU A 444 23.75 -6.54 -19.15
N VAL A 445 24.48 -5.67 -19.84
CA VAL A 445 23.88 -4.57 -20.61
C VAL A 445 23.00 -5.09 -21.75
N LYS A 446 23.38 -6.20 -22.41
CA LYS A 446 22.53 -6.86 -23.43
C LYS A 446 21.24 -7.41 -22.82
N CYS A 447 21.30 -7.98 -21.62
CA CYS A 447 20.14 -8.53 -20.92
C CYS A 447 19.07 -7.48 -20.56
N LEU A 448 19.41 -6.19 -20.51
CA LEU A 448 18.42 -5.12 -20.29
C LEU A 448 17.34 -5.07 -21.38
N SER A 449 17.61 -5.62 -22.57
CA SER A 449 16.67 -5.69 -23.69
C SER A 449 15.97 -7.06 -23.83
N HIS A 450 16.17 -7.98 -22.88
CA HIS A 450 15.54 -9.30 -22.90
C HIS A 450 14.01 -9.20 -22.85
N GLN A 451 13.25 -10.17 -23.39
CA GLN A 451 11.77 -10.13 -23.39
C GLN A 451 11.18 -10.44 -22.01
N ASN A 452 11.70 -11.44 -21.31
CA ASN A 452 11.38 -11.70 -19.91
C ASN A 452 11.89 -10.59 -18.96
N GLY A 453 10.99 -10.03 -18.14
CA GLY A 453 11.28 -9.00 -17.15
C GLY A 453 12.25 -9.44 -16.03
N TRP A 454 12.30 -10.72 -15.68
CA TRP A 454 13.24 -11.23 -14.68
C TRP A 454 14.70 -10.97 -15.08
N TRP A 455 15.03 -11.19 -16.36
CA TRP A 455 16.38 -10.97 -16.87
C TRP A 455 16.77 -9.49 -16.83
N ARG A 456 15.83 -8.61 -17.18
CA ARG A 456 16.06 -7.16 -17.15
C ARG A 456 16.26 -6.66 -15.71
N ASP A 457 15.36 -7.05 -14.81
CA ASP A 457 15.41 -6.65 -13.40
C ASP A 457 16.70 -7.17 -12.72
N THR A 458 17.08 -8.43 -12.98
CA THR A 458 18.30 -9.05 -12.44
C THR A 458 19.57 -8.39 -13.01
N ALA A 459 19.61 -8.14 -14.32
CA ALA A 459 20.76 -7.48 -14.94
C ALA A 459 20.93 -6.04 -14.46
N GLN A 460 19.84 -5.26 -14.35
CA GLN A 460 19.88 -3.92 -13.77
C GLN A 460 20.40 -3.96 -12.33
N ARG A 461 19.89 -4.88 -11.49
CA ARG A 461 20.36 -5.03 -10.12
C ARG A 461 21.87 -5.30 -10.08
N LEU A 462 22.36 -6.27 -10.86
CA LEU A 462 23.78 -6.62 -10.88
C LEU A 462 24.67 -5.47 -11.36
N LEU A 463 24.23 -4.71 -12.38
CA LEU A 463 24.94 -3.52 -12.85
C LEU A 463 25.05 -2.44 -11.76
N VAL A 464 23.96 -2.16 -11.06
CA VAL A 464 23.92 -1.18 -9.97
C VAL A 464 24.75 -1.64 -8.77
N GLU A 465 24.66 -2.92 -8.40
CA GLU A 465 25.38 -3.46 -7.25
C GLU A 465 26.89 -3.53 -7.48
N ARG A 466 27.32 -3.99 -8.66
CA ARG A 466 28.74 -4.07 -9.04
C ARG A 466 29.33 -2.69 -9.31
N ASN A 467 28.52 -1.77 -9.84
CA ASN A 467 28.92 -0.41 -10.20
C ASN A 467 30.23 -0.36 -11.02
N ASP A 468 30.41 -1.31 -11.93
CA ASP A 468 31.61 -1.41 -12.76
C ASP A 468 31.62 -0.30 -13.81
N SER A 469 32.65 0.54 -13.78
CA SER A 469 32.89 1.63 -14.73
C SER A 469 32.86 1.19 -16.21
N SER A 470 33.22 -0.07 -16.51
CA SER A 470 33.21 -0.59 -17.89
C SER A 470 31.80 -0.65 -18.50
N SER A 471 30.75 -0.70 -17.67
CA SER A 471 29.35 -0.73 -18.11
C SER A 471 28.79 0.65 -18.50
N VAL A 472 29.41 1.74 -18.04
CA VAL A 472 28.87 3.11 -18.19
C VAL A 472 28.74 3.53 -19.65
N ALA A 473 29.80 3.37 -20.45
CA ALA A 473 29.76 3.74 -21.86
C ALA A 473 28.77 2.88 -22.69
N PRO A 474 28.72 1.54 -22.53
CA PRO A 474 27.65 0.72 -23.10
C PRO A 474 26.24 1.14 -22.70
N LEU A 475 26.01 1.42 -21.41
CA LEU A 475 24.69 1.87 -20.91
C LEU A 475 24.26 3.18 -21.56
N LYS A 476 25.16 4.17 -21.64
CA LYS A 476 24.89 5.44 -22.32
C LYS A 476 24.52 5.21 -23.79
N ARG A 477 25.23 4.33 -24.50
CA ARG A 477 24.86 3.95 -25.88
C ARG A 477 23.46 3.34 -25.97
N VAL A 478 23.11 2.44 -25.05
CA VAL A 478 21.75 1.87 -25.02
C VAL A 478 20.72 2.98 -24.85
N VAL A 479 20.87 3.89 -23.88
CA VAL A 479 19.95 5.01 -23.69
C VAL A 479 19.84 5.89 -24.95
N THR A 480 20.95 6.19 -25.61
CA THR A 480 20.95 7.16 -26.72
C THR A 480 20.56 6.58 -28.09
N SER A 481 20.76 5.29 -28.31
CA SER A 481 20.62 4.66 -29.63
C SER A 481 20.13 3.21 -29.63
N GLY A 482 19.77 2.64 -28.47
CA GLY A 482 19.25 1.28 -28.40
C GLY A 482 17.86 1.14 -29.03
N GLU A 483 17.61 0.03 -29.71
CA GLU A 483 16.33 -0.19 -30.42
C GLU A 483 15.18 -0.55 -29.46
N ASN A 484 15.46 -1.36 -28.44
CA ASN A 484 14.45 -1.85 -27.49
C ASN A 484 14.09 -0.79 -26.43
N PRO A 485 12.82 -0.33 -26.35
CA PRO A 485 12.39 0.65 -25.35
C PRO A 485 12.61 0.26 -23.89
N LEU A 486 12.36 -1.01 -23.53
CA LEU A 486 12.59 -1.49 -22.17
C LEU A 486 14.09 -1.52 -21.87
N GLY A 487 14.91 -1.91 -22.85
CA GLY A 487 16.38 -1.81 -22.76
C GLY A 487 16.87 -0.40 -22.44
N ARG A 488 16.35 0.60 -23.15
CA ARG A 488 16.65 2.01 -22.88
C ARG A 488 16.19 2.47 -21.50
N LEU A 489 14.97 2.08 -21.10
CA LEU A 489 14.42 2.40 -19.79
C LEU A 489 15.26 1.81 -18.64
N HIS A 490 15.59 0.53 -18.71
CA HIS A 490 16.42 -0.14 -17.71
C HIS A 490 17.85 0.43 -17.70
N ALA A 491 18.44 0.74 -18.86
CA ALA A 491 19.76 1.35 -18.93
C ALA A 491 19.79 2.74 -18.27
N LEU A 492 18.72 3.51 -18.42
CA LEU A 492 18.55 4.81 -17.77
C LEU A 492 18.49 4.65 -16.23
N TRP A 493 17.69 3.71 -15.73
CA TRP A 493 17.59 3.42 -14.29
C TRP A 493 18.85 2.77 -13.71
N ALA A 494 19.62 2.03 -14.52
CA ALA A 494 20.93 1.51 -14.12
C ALA A 494 21.93 2.65 -13.94
N LEU A 495 22.01 3.59 -14.89
CA LEU A 495 22.89 4.77 -14.79
C LEU A 495 22.53 5.66 -13.60
N ASP A 496 21.24 5.84 -13.31
CA ASP A 496 20.76 6.54 -12.11
C ASP A 496 21.19 5.81 -10.83
N GLY A 497 20.91 4.51 -10.72
CA GLY A 497 21.28 3.69 -9.56
C GLY A 497 22.79 3.63 -9.31
N MET A 498 23.59 3.69 -10.38
CA MET A 498 25.06 3.78 -10.33
C MET A 498 25.58 5.19 -10.06
N ARG A 499 24.73 6.22 -10.11
CA ARG A 499 25.08 7.64 -10.07
C ARG A 499 26.06 8.07 -11.17
N GLN A 500 25.90 7.50 -12.36
CA GLN A 500 26.75 7.73 -13.54
C GLN A 500 26.02 8.43 -14.70
N LEU A 501 24.81 8.93 -14.44
CA LEU A 501 24.02 9.65 -15.42
C LEU A 501 24.54 11.07 -15.64
N ASP A 502 24.73 11.45 -16.92
CA ASP A 502 25.13 12.80 -17.31
C ASP A 502 24.01 13.53 -18.06
N PHE A 503 24.19 14.85 -18.19
CA PHE A 503 23.21 15.72 -18.84
C PHE A 503 22.96 15.36 -20.32
N ILE A 504 23.99 14.93 -21.06
CA ILE A 504 23.85 14.62 -22.50
C ILE A 504 22.96 13.38 -22.69
N THR A 505 23.20 12.35 -21.89
CA THR A 505 22.44 11.10 -21.89
C THR A 505 21.00 11.36 -21.45
N LEU A 506 20.83 12.13 -20.38
CA LEU A 506 19.52 12.50 -19.86
C LEU A 506 18.70 13.33 -20.87
N LYS A 507 19.33 14.32 -21.52
CA LYS A 507 18.69 15.11 -22.58
C LYS A 507 18.17 14.22 -23.71
N LYS A 508 18.95 13.21 -24.12
CA LYS A 508 18.49 12.24 -25.14
C LYS A 508 17.30 11.42 -24.67
N ALA A 509 17.28 11.01 -23.41
CA ALA A 509 16.15 10.26 -22.84
C ALA A 509 14.88 11.11 -22.68
N ILE A 510 15.01 12.40 -22.35
CA ILE A 510 13.86 13.34 -22.28
C ILE A 510 13.20 13.48 -23.65
N SER A 511 13.97 13.48 -24.74
CA SER A 511 13.46 13.54 -26.11
C SER A 511 13.23 12.18 -26.77
N ASP A 512 13.15 11.08 -26.01
CA ASP A 512 12.95 9.73 -26.56
C ASP A 512 11.60 9.62 -27.29
N LEU A 513 11.53 8.78 -28.33
CA LEU A 513 10.28 8.51 -29.05
C LEU A 513 9.21 7.85 -28.15
N GLN A 514 9.63 7.09 -27.14
CA GLN A 514 8.73 6.34 -26.26
C GLN A 514 8.32 7.18 -25.04
N PRO A 515 7.02 7.47 -24.87
CA PRO A 515 6.51 8.32 -23.78
C PRO A 515 6.96 7.90 -22.38
N LYS A 516 6.99 6.60 -22.12
CA LYS A 516 7.37 6.06 -20.81
C LYS A 516 8.84 6.28 -20.47
N ILE A 517 9.71 6.36 -21.48
CA ILE A 517 11.12 6.73 -21.28
C ILE A 517 11.23 8.22 -21.00
N ARG A 518 10.50 9.07 -21.75
CA ARG A 518 10.46 10.51 -21.49
C ARG A 518 10.02 10.80 -20.06
N ALA A 519 8.92 10.20 -19.62
CA ALA A 519 8.44 10.33 -18.24
C ALA A 519 9.50 9.87 -17.22
N ALA A 520 10.08 8.67 -17.39
CA ALA A 520 11.13 8.20 -16.49
C ALA A 520 12.34 9.15 -16.44
N ALA A 521 12.77 9.68 -17.60
CA ALA A 521 13.87 10.65 -17.69
C ALA A 521 13.54 11.96 -16.96
N MET A 522 12.31 12.49 -17.12
CA MET A 522 11.87 13.68 -16.38
C MET A 522 11.96 13.45 -14.86
N ARG A 523 11.48 12.30 -14.37
CA ARG A 523 11.56 11.94 -12.94
C ARG A 523 13.01 11.85 -12.45
N ILE A 524 13.87 11.15 -13.19
CA ILE A 524 15.29 10.97 -12.86
C ILE A 524 16.04 12.31 -12.89
N SER A 525 15.57 13.28 -13.69
CA SER A 525 16.19 14.59 -13.82
C SER A 525 16.01 15.47 -12.58
N GLU A 526 15.03 15.19 -11.72
CA GLU A 526 14.61 16.07 -10.62
C GLU A 526 15.75 16.50 -9.68
N PRO A 527 16.63 15.60 -9.19
CA PRO A 527 17.74 16.00 -8.32
C PRO A 527 18.73 16.96 -8.99
N LEU A 528 18.77 17.01 -10.32
CA LEU A 528 19.69 17.85 -11.10
C LEU A 528 19.11 19.23 -11.43
N LEU A 529 17.79 19.44 -11.28
CA LEU A 529 17.12 20.67 -11.70
C LEU A 529 17.68 21.93 -11.03
N LYS A 530 18.09 21.85 -9.77
CA LYS A 530 18.65 22.99 -9.02
C LYS A 530 19.98 23.49 -9.59
N ASN A 531 20.75 22.61 -10.24
CA ASN A 531 22.14 22.88 -10.63
C ASN A 531 22.34 22.90 -12.15
N GLN A 532 21.30 22.66 -12.94
CA GLN A 532 21.37 22.52 -14.40
C GLN A 532 20.28 23.35 -15.08
N ALA A 533 20.49 24.66 -15.23
CA ALA A 533 19.50 25.55 -15.85
C ALA A 533 19.07 25.12 -17.26
N GLY A 534 19.97 24.47 -18.02
CA GLY A 534 19.66 23.91 -19.34
C GLY A 534 18.60 22.80 -19.31
N LEU A 535 18.47 22.08 -18.19
CA LEU A 535 17.51 20.99 -18.05
C LEU A 535 16.06 21.48 -18.08
N LEU A 536 15.77 22.63 -17.46
CA LEU A 536 14.43 23.22 -17.53
C LEU A 536 14.04 23.53 -18.98
N ASN A 537 14.98 24.00 -19.81
CA ASN A 537 14.69 24.26 -21.22
C ASN A 537 14.28 22.98 -21.97
N GLU A 538 14.96 21.85 -21.70
CA GLU A 538 14.61 20.56 -22.31
C GLU A 538 13.23 20.07 -21.83
N LEU A 539 12.92 20.21 -20.54
CA LEU A 539 11.61 19.82 -20.00
C LEU A 539 10.46 20.63 -20.61
N LEU A 540 10.63 21.95 -20.75
CA LEU A 540 9.59 22.84 -21.27
C LEU A 540 9.22 22.55 -22.74
N MET A 541 10.10 21.88 -23.51
CA MET A 541 9.78 21.45 -24.88
C MET A 541 8.61 20.43 -24.92
N HIS A 542 8.32 19.76 -23.80
CA HIS A 542 7.30 18.73 -23.70
C HIS A 542 5.95 19.23 -23.15
N VAL A 543 5.76 20.55 -23.01
CA VAL A 543 4.50 21.10 -22.46
C VAL A 543 3.27 20.72 -23.30
N ASN A 544 3.46 20.42 -24.59
CA ASN A 544 2.41 19.98 -25.52
C ASN A 544 2.57 18.51 -25.94
N ASP A 545 3.30 17.70 -25.17
CA ASP A 545 3.42 16.27 -25.43
C ASP A 545 2.03 15.61 -25.46
N ALA A 546 1.75 14.80 -26.49
CA ALA A 546 0.44 14.18 -26.67
C ALA A 546 0.17 13.02 -25.69
N ALA A 547 1.22 12.49 -25.04
CA ALA A 547 1.10 11.34 -24.15
C ALA A 547 0.71 11.78 -22.72
N PRO A 548 -0.43 11.30 -22.17
CA PRO A 548 -0.89 11.68 -20.83
C PRO A 548 0.13 11.39 -19.72
N GLU A 549 0.89 10.30 -19.80
CA GLU A 549 1.91 9.96 -18.81
C GLU A 549 3.09 10.95 -18.80
N VAL A 550 3.40 11.56 -19.96
CA VAL A 550 4.45 12.59 -20.05
C VAL A 550 3.92 13.89 -19.46
N GLN A 551 2.70 14.28 -19.79
CA GLN A 551 2.03 15.44 -19.22
C GLN A 551 1.92 15.33 -17.69
N LEU A 552 1.54 14.16 -17.18
CA LEU A 552 1.52 13.84 -15.76
C LEU A 552 2.89 14.05 -15.12
N GLN A 553 3.91 13.35 -15.61
CA GLN A 553 5.24 13.42 -15.00
C GLN A 553 5.88 14.79 -15.15
N LEU A 554 5.63 15.51 -16.25
CA LEU A 554 6.08 16.89 -16.43
C LEU A 554 5.45 17.81 -15.40
N ALA A 555 4.14 17.72 -15.15
CA ALA A 555 3.48 18.48 -14.09
C ALA A 555 4.05 18.16 -12.70
N LEU A 556 4.28 16.88 -12.40
CA LEU A 556 4.91 16.45 -11.15
C LEU A 556 6.32 17.05 -11.00
N THR A 557 7.12 17.02 -12.06
CA THR A 557 8.50 17.52 -12.10
C THR A 557 8.55 19.05 -11.93
N LEU A 558 7.78 19.79 -12.73
CA LEU A 558 7.74 21.26 -12.73
C LEU A 558 7.20 21.82 -11.41
N GLY A 559 6.36 21.07 -10.69
CA GLY A 559 5.87 21.46 -9.37
C GLY A 559 6.98 21.67 -8.32
N GLN A 560 8.20 21.18 -8.55
CA GLN A 560 9.36 21.40 -7.67
C GLN A 560 10.22 22.61 -8.08
N VAL A 561 9.92 23.26 -9.21
CA VAL A 561 10.73 24.31 -9.81
C VAL A 561 10.13 25.69 -9.50
N GLN A 562 10.95 26.57 -8.92
CA GLN A 562 10.60 27.98 -8.69
C GLN A 562 11.11 28.84 -9.85
N ASP A 563 10.42 28.76 -11.00
CA ASP A 563 10.71 29.55 -12.20
C ASP A 563 9.38 29.95 -12.87
N PRO A 564 9.16 31.22 -13.24
CA PRO A 564 7.92 31.67 -13.89
C PRO A 564 7.58 30.89 -15.17
N ARG A 565 8.59 30.39 -15.91
CA ARG A 565 8.37 29.56 -17.10
C ARG A 565 7.79 28.20 -16.75
N ALA A 566 8.18 27.63 -15.61
CA ALA A 566 7.61 26.38 -15.10
C ALA A 566 6.17 26.58 -14.65
N GLU A 567 5.85 27.72 -14.03
CA GLU A 567 4.47 28.08 -13.65
C GLU A 567 3.57 28.25 -14.87
N GLU A 568 4.02 28.97 -15.90
CA GLU A 568 3.26 29.10 -17.15
C GLU A 568 3.02 27.74 -17.81
N ALA A 569 4.05 26.89 -17.84
CA ALA A 569 3.92 25.54 -18.37
C ALA A 569 2.90 24.70 -17.58
N MET A 570 2.96 24.72 -16.24
CA MET A 570 1.95 24.04 -15.41
C MET A 570 0.54 24.59 -15.66
N ALA A 571 0.37 25.92 -15.84
CA ALA A 571 -0.91 26.53 -16.17
C ALA A 571 -1.44 26.04 -17.53
N GLN A 572 -0.57 25.88 -18.52
CA GLN A 572 -0.92 25.30 -19.81
C GLN A 572 -1.34 23.83 -19.68
N ILE A 573 -0.56 23.00 -18.97
CA ILE A 573 -0.86 21.58 -18.74
C ILE A 573 -2.21 21.43 -18.01
N ALA A 574 -2.45 22.22 -16.97
CA ALA A 574 -3.68 22.20 -16.19
C ALA A 574 -4.92 22.51 -17.05
N ARG A 575 -4.81 23.48 -17.96
CA ARG A 575 -5.90 23.86 -18.88
C ARG A 575 -6.18 22.78 -19.93
N GLN A 576 -5.13 22.16 -20.48
CA GLN A 576 -5.25 21.12 -21.49
C GLN A 576 -5.83 19.82 -20.91
N ASN A 577 -5.53 19.53 -19.65
CA ASN A 577 -5.81 18.25 -19.00
C ASN A 577 -6.76 18.36 -17.80
N ALA A 578 -7.57 19.41 -17.71
CA ALA A 578 -8.42 19.67 -16.53
C ALA A 578 -9.43 18.53 -16.21
N VAL A 579 -9.78 17.73 -17.22
CA VAL A 579 -10.66 16.54 -17.08
C VAL A 579 -9.91 15.35 -16.47
N ASP A 580 -8.62 15.22 -16.75
CA ASP A 580 -7.81 14.12 -16.22
C ASP A 580 -7.52 14.37 -14.74
N LEU A 581 -8.11 13.52 -13.89
CA LEU A 581 -7.97 13.59 -12.44
C LEU A 581 -6.49 13.61 -12.01
N TYR A 582 -5.67 12.72 -12.56
CA TYR A 582 -4.30 12.55 -12.09
C TYR A 582 -3.40 13.68 -12.54
N ILE A 583 -3.55 14.17 -13.78
CA ILE A 583 -2.75 15.31 -14.28
C ILE A 583 -3.15 16.60 -13.58
N ARG A 584 -4.44 16.83 -13.36
CA ARG A 584 -4.92 17.99 -12.60
C ARG A 584 -4.37 17.98 -11.18
N ASP A 585 -4.47 16.86 -10.49
CA ASP A 585 -4.00 16.71 -9.11
C ASP A 585 -2.47 16.83 -9.04
N ALA A 586 -1.73 16.34 -10.04
CA ALA A 586 -0.29 16.52 -10.16
C ALA A 586 0.13 17.99 -10.21
N VAL A 587 -0.63 18.84 -10.92
CA VAL A 587 -0.40 20.30 -10.91
C VAL A 587 -0.68 20.86 -9.52
N ILE A 588 -1.87 20.60 -8.95
CA ILE A 588 -2.29 21.21 -7.68
C ILE A 588 -1.37 20.81 -6.52
N THR A 589 -0.91 19.56 -6.48
CA THR A 589 0.07 19.10 -5.48
C THR A 589 1.41 19.84 -5.57
N GLY A 590 1.79 20.35 -6.75
CA GLY A 590 3.00 21.15 -6.95
C GLY A 590 2.87 22.62 -6.50
N LEU A 591 1.67 23.07 -6.14
CA LEU A 591 1.38 24.48 -5.87
C LEU A 591 1.33 24.84 -4.38
N GLY A 592 1.80 23.97 -3.47
CA GLY A 592 1.76 24.23 -2.03
C GLY A 592 2.22 25.65 -1.67
N GLY A 593 1.30 26.48 -1.18
CA GLY A 593 1.54 27.89 -0.79
C GLY A 593 1.54 28.92 -1.94
N ARG A 594 1.24 28.51 -3.18
CA ARG A 594 1.17 29.34 -4.41
C ARG A 594 -0.19 29.26 -5.11
N GLU A 595 -1.20 28.68 -4.46
CA GLU A 595 -2.47 28.32 -5.08
C GLU A 595 -3.29 29.54 -5.51
N LEU A 596 -3.24 30.63 -4.73
CA LEU A 596 -3.94 31.87 -5.04
C LEU A 596 -3.32 32.55 -6.25
N GLU A 597 -1.99 32.69 -6.26
CA GLU A 597 -1.23 33.31 -7.34
C GLU A 597 -1.45 32.56 -8.66
N PHE A 598 -1.42 31.23 -8.62
CA PHE A 598 -1.69 30.40 -9.78
C PHE A 598 -3.16 30.48 -10.23
N LEU A 599 -4.10 30.58 -9.28
CA LEU A 599 -5.52 30.77 -9.57
C LEU A 599 -5.77 32.12 -10.25
N GLU A 600 -5.17 33.21 -9.78
CA GLU A 600 -5.24 34.52 -10.41
C GLU A 600 -4.72 34.48 -11.84
N HIS A 601 -3.55 33.87 -12.04
CA HIS A 601 -2.96 33.67 -13.36
C HIS A 601 -3.90 32.94 -14.32
N LEU A 602 -4.52 31.85 -13.88
CA LEU A 602 -5.51 31.11 -14.69
C LEU A 602 -6.76 31.93 -15.01
N LEU A 603 -7.21 32.77 -14.07
CA LEU A 603 -8.41 33.59 -14.22
C LEU A 603 -8.21 34.79 -15.17
N ASP A 604 -6.98 35.29 -15.28
CA ASP A 604 -6.60 36.35 -16.20
C ASP A 604 -6.38 35.85 -17.64
N ASP A 605 -6.20 34.54 -17.80
CA ASP A 605 -6.01 33.91 -19.10
C ASP A 605 -7.31 33.84 -19.93
N LYS A 606 -7.32 34.53 -21.07
CA LYS A 606 -8.46 34.58 -21.99
C LYS A 606 -8.85 33.22 -22.57
N SER A 607 -7.91 32.27 -22.68
CA SER A 607 -8.13 30.91 -23.21
C SER A 607 -8.96 30.03 -22.26
N LEU A 608 -9.01 30.35 -20.96
CA LEU A 608 -9.94 29.77 -19.99
C LEU A 608 -11.35 30.37 -20.13
N GLY A 609 -11.65 30.93 -21.31
CA GLY A 609 -12.74 31.84 -21.46
C GLY A 609 -14.11 31.21 -21.61
N ALA A 610 -14.17 30.03 -22.23
CA ALA A 610 -15.35 29.20 -22.34
C ALA A 610 -15.29 28.06 -21.32
N ARG A 611 -16.44 27.67 -20.76
CA ARG A 611 -16.53 26.51 -19.88
C ARG A 611 -16.16 25.25 -20.68
N LYS A 612 -14.96 24.73 -20.44
CA LYS A 612 -14.53 23.40 -20.90
C LYS A 612 -14.71 22.43 -19.74
N THR A 613 -15.07 21.18 -20.04
CA THR A 613 -15.20 20.10 -19.04
C THR A 613 -13.96 20.05 -18.14
N GLY A 614 -14.15 19.95 -16.82
CA GLY A 614 -13.06 19.80 -15.84
C GLY A 614 -12.41 21.10 -15.35
N CYS A 615 -12.54 22.20 -16.10
CA CYS A 615 -11.98 23.50 -15.67
C CYS A 615 -12.67 24.04 -14.41
N GLU A 616 -13.97 23.80 -14.24
CA GLU A 616 -14.68 24.10 -13.00
C GLU A 616 -14.10 23.34 -11.79
N THR A 617 -13.69 22.09 -11.98
CA THR A 617 -13.10 21.27 -10.92
C THR A 617 -11.71 21.77 -10.55
N LEU A 618 -10.89 22.16 -11.54
CA LEU A 618 -9.59 22.78 -11.31
C LEU A 618 -9.70 24.07 -10.50
N LEU A 619 -10.55 25.01 -10.93
CA LEU A 619 -10.74 26.28 -10.22
C LEU A 619 -11.30 26.06 -8.82
N GLY A 620 -12.27 25.16 -8.68
CA GLY A 620 -12.84 24.80 -7.37
C GLY A 620 -11.81 24.17 -6.43
N ALA A 621 -10.94 23.29 -6.92
CA ALA A 621 -9.89 22.67 -6.13
C ALA A 621 -8.82 23.68 -5.67
N LEU A 622 -8.43 24.62 -6.53
CA LEU A 622 -7.53 25.72 -6.14
C LEU A 622 -8.17 26.64 -5.10
N ALA A 623 -9.43 27.04 -5.30
CA ALA A 623 -10.19 27.82 -4.32
C ALA A 623 -10.32 27.10 -2.97
N GLN A 624 -10.55 25.78 -3.00
CA GLN A 624 -10.56 24.93 -1.81
C GLN A 624 -9.21 24.99 -1.09
N CYS A 625 -8.08 24.91 -1.81
CA CYS A 625 -6.75 25.00 -1.20
C CYS A 625 -6.54 26.35 -0.52
N VAL A 626 -6.82 27.45 -1.23
CA VAL A 626 -6.70 28.82 -0.68
C VAL A 626 -7.59 29.01 0.56
N PHE A 627 -8.81 28.48 0.54
CA PHE A 627 -9.70 28.54 1.70
C PHE A 627 -9.19 27.70 2.87
N THR A 628 -8.67 26.51 2.56
CA THR A 628 -8.13 25.54 3.53
C THR A 628 -6.87 26.04 4.23
N GLU A 629 -6.08 26.88 3.56
CA GLU A 629 -4.95 27.60 4.16
C GLU A 629 -5.37 28.53 5.30
N ALA A 630 -6.64 28.97 5.32
CA ALA A 630 -7.25 29.74 6.39
C ALA A 630 -6.54 31.08 6.72
N LYS A 631 -5.82 31.67 5.75
CA LYS A 631 -5.22 33.01 5.87
C LYS A 631 -6.20 34.09 5.44
N ALA A 632 -6.45 35.06 6.32
CA ALA A 632 -7.51 36.05 6.16
C ALA A 632 -7.38 36.90 4.89
N ASP A 633 -6.17 37.36 4.58
CA ASP A 633 -5.84 38.15 3.37
C ASP A 633 -6.10 37.35 2.09
N ARG A 634 -5.66 36.09 2.04
CA ARG A 634 -5.84 35.21 0.89
C ARG A 634 -7.31 34.81 0.68
N VAL A 635 -8.05 34.55 1.76
CA VAL A 635 -9.49 34.28 1.70
C VAL A 635 -10.28 35.52 1.26
N ASN A 636 -9.93 36.71 1.75
CA ASN A 636 -10.53 37.95 1.26
C ASN A 636 -10.28 38.11 -0.24
N ARG A 637 -9.04 37.92 -0.70
CA ARG A 637 -8.73 38.02 -2.13
C ARG A 637 -9.48 36.99 -2.97
N LEU A 638 -9.64 35.76 -2.49
CA LEU A 638 -10.44 34.74 -3.15
C LEU A 638 -11.92 35.16 -3.30
N LEU A 639 -12.50 35.78 -2.27
CA LEU A 639 -13.86 36.31 -2.32
C LEU A 639 -13.97 37.48 -3.30
N ASP A 640 -12.98 38.37 -3.32
CA ASP A 640 -12.90 39.49 -4.28
C ASP A 640 -12.86 38.94 -5.71
N LEU A 641 -12.01 37.96 -5.99
CA LEU A 641 -11.94 37.30 -7.30
C LEU A 641 -13.29 36.74 -7.76
N ALA A 642 -14.04 36.12 -6.85
CA ALA A 642 -15.37 35.60 -7.15
C ALA A 642 -16.39 36.73 -7.42
N ALA A 643 -16.37 37.81 -6.62
CA ALA A 643 -17.26 38.96 -6.78
C ALA A 643 -16.98 39.75 -8.08
N GLU A 644 -15.69 39.89 -8.44
CA GLU A 644 -15.21 40.66 -9.59
C GLU A 644 -15.40 39.96 -10.94
N ARG A 645 -15.83 38.68 -10.97
CA ARG A 645 -15.98 37.96 -12.25
C ARG A 645 -16.98 38.69 -13.17
N PRO A 646 -16.60 39.02 -14.42
CA PRO A 646 -17.46 39.77 -15.32
C PRO A 646 -18.62 38.92 -15.87
N ALA A 647 -19.63 39.60 -16.43
CA ALA A 647 -20.72 38.94 -17.14
C ALA A 647 -20.16 38.00 -18.24
N GLY A 648 -20.71 36.78 -18.32
CA GLY A 648 -20.22 35.71 -19.21
C GLY A 648 -19.15 34.79 -18.59
N LYS A 649 -18.61 35.10 -17.40
CA LYS A 649 -17.70 34.23 -16.62
C LYS A 649 -18.32 33.65 -15.36
N GLU A 650 -19.64 33.59 -15.36
CA GLU A 650 -20.45 33.17 -14.22
C GLU A 650 -20.12 31.77 -13.70
N TRP A 651 -19.78 30.85 -14.60
CA TRP A 651 -19.36 29.50 -14.23
C TRP A 651 -18.06 29.50 -13.40
N GLN A 652 -17.14 30.45 -13.66
CA GLN A 652 -15.92 30.60 -12.86
C GLN A 652 -16.27 31.06 -11.45
N ARG A 653 -17.17 32.06 -11.33
CA ARG A 653 -17.68 32.51 -10.02
C ARG A 653 -18.25 31.33 -9.24
N LEU A 654 -19.14 30.55 -9.86
CA LEU A 654 -19.74 29.38 -9.20
C LEU A 654 -18.67 28.33 -8.81
N ALA A 655 -17.69 28.05 -9.67
CA ALA A 655 -16.61 27.12 -9.36
C ALA A 655 -15.78 27.55 -8.14
N LEU A 656 -15.43 28.84 -8.03
CA LEU A 656 -14.70 29.38 -6.88
C LEU A 656 -15.50 29.23 -5.58
N LEU A 657 -16.79 29.61 -5.61
CA LEU A 657 -17.68 29.51 -4.45
C LEU A 657 -17.94 28.05 -4.06
N ASP A 658 -18.12 27.16 -5.03
CA ASP A 658 -18.26 25.71 -4.80
C ASP A 658 -16.98 25.12 -4.21
N GLY A 659 -15.81 25.58 -4.64
CA GLY A 659 -14.51 25.23 -4.05
C GLY A 659 -14.40 25.57 -2.57
N ILE A 660 -14.79 26.79 -2.18
CA ILE A 660 -14.84 27.22 -0.77
C ILE A 660 -15.77 26.31 0.05
N LEU A 661 -16.93 25.95 -0.52
CA LEU A 661 -17.92 25.10 0.13
C LEU A 661 -17.52 23.62 0.17
N ASN A 662 -16.56 23.19 -0.64
CA ASN A 662 -16.06 21.82 -0.70
C ASN A 662 -14.94 21.58 0.32
N ASN A 663 -15.14 21.98 1.58
CA ASN A 663 -14.14 21.88 2.64
C ASN A 663 -14.35 20.67 3.57
N ALA A 664 -15.37 19.85 3.30
CA ALA A 664 -15.63 18.62 4.04
C ALA A 664 -14.57 17.54 3.75
N PRO A 665 -14.23 16.67 4.72
CA PRO A 665 -13.44 15.48 4.46
C PRO A 665 -14.07 14.60 3.36
N PRO A 666 -13.26 13.94 2.50
CA PRO A 666 -13.76 12.92 1.59
C PRO A 666 -14.63 11.87 2.32
N GLY A 667 -15.80 11.54 1.75
CA GLY A 667 -16.71 10.53 2.31
C GLY A 667 -17.51 10.96 3.54
N ALA A 668 -17.57 12.26 3.85
CA ALA A 668 -18.47 12.80 4.88
C ALA A 668 -19.94 12.75 4.44
N LYS A 669 -20.82 12.15 5.27
CA LYS A 669 -22.28 12.19 5.11
C LYS A 669 -22.88 13.05 6.23
N GLY A 670 -23.67 14.07 5.88
CA GLY A 670 -24.26 15.00 6.84
C GLY A 670 -23.45 16.28 7.07
N LYS A 671 -23.88 17.12 8.02
CA LYS A 671 -23.20 18.40 8.36
C LYS A 671 -21.97 18.13 9.22
N VAL A 672 -20.78 18.13 8.63
CA VAL A 672 -19.52 18.11 9.38
C VAL A 672 -19.30 19.49 9.99
N LYS A 673 -19.05 19.56 11.30
CA LYS A 673 -18.65 20.82 11.96
C LYS A 673 -17.21 21.13 11.52
N ILE A 674 -17.04 22.22 10.78
CA ILE A 674 -15.74 22.71 10.30
C ILE A 674 -15.45 24.00 11.06
N LYS A 675 -14.20 24.16 11.52
CA LYS A 675 -13.76 25.38 12.19
C LYS A 675 -13.89 26.56 11.21
N PRO A 676 -14.64 27.63 11.56
CA PRO A 676 -14.76 28.79 10.70
C PRO A 676 -13.40 29.46 10.46
N VAL A 677 -13.16 29.93 9.25
CA VAL A 677 -11.97 30.74 8.93
C VAL A 677 -12.19 32.14 9.49
N ARG A 678 -11.19 32.64 10.22
CA ARG A 678 -11.27 33.95 10.86
C ARG A 678 -10.72 35.04 9.97
N LEU A 679 -11.51 36.11 9.83
CA LEU A 679 -11.19 37.31 9.09
C LEU A 679 -11.10 38.52 10.03
N ASN A 680 -10.42 39.56 9.58
CA ASN A 680 -10.22 40.78 10.38
C ASN A 680 -11.48 41.66 10.46
N ALA A 681 -12.36 41.58 9.45
CA ALA A 681 -13.63 42.29 9.35
C ALA A 681 -14.58 41.55 8.40
N GLU A 682 -15.82 42.02 8.27
CA GLU A 682 -16.76 41.52 7.27
C GLU A 682 -16.23 41.77 5.84
N PRO A 683 -16.14 40.75 4.96
CA PRO A 683 -15.65 40.94 3.60
C PRO A 683 -16.67 41.69 2.74
N ALA A 684 -16.27 42.80 2.13
CA ALA A 684 -17.11 43.58 1.22
C ALA A 684 -17.60 42.73 0.02
N ALA A 685 -16.72 41.89 -0.52
CA ALA A 685 -17.07 40.95 -1.59
C ALA A 685 -18.16 39.95 -1.18
N LEU A 686 -18.13 39.43 0.05
CA LEU A 686 -19.17 38.53 0.57
C LEU A 686 -20.53 39.23 0.67
N ALA A 687 -20.53 40.48 1.14
CA ALA A 687 -21.75 41.29 1.19
C ALA A 687 -22.30 41.59 -0.21
N ALA A 688 -21.43 41.83 -1.20
CA ALA A 688 -21.82 42.01 -2.60
C ALA A 688 -22.41 40.72 -3.20
N LEU A 689 -21.75 39.57 -3.01
CA LEU A 689 -22.20 38.26 -3.47
C LEU A 689 -23.56 37.88 -2.87
N SER A 690 -23.81 38.22 -1.60
CA SER A 690 -25.09 37.96 -0.92
C SER A 690 -26.26 38.80 -1.44
N LYS A 691 -25.96 39.93 -2.10
CA LYS A 691 -26.94 40.82 -2.75
C LYS A 691 -27.05 40.59 -4.26
N CYS A 692 -26.35 39.60 -4.81
CA CYS A 692 -26.41 39.27 -6.22
C CYS A 692 -27.84 38.83 -6.62
N GLU A 693 -28.35 39.32 -7.75
CA GLU A 693 -29.68 38.94 -8.26
C GLU A 693 -29.81 37.45 -8.59
N ARG A 694 -28.67 36.77 -8.82
CA ARG A 694 -28.64 35.34 -9.09
C ARG A 694 -28.75 34.53 -7.80
N LYS A 695 -29.88 33.85 -7.65
CA LYS A 695 -30.17 32.98 -6.51
C LYS A 695 -29.05 31.96 -6.19
N GLU A 696 -28.48 31.34 -7.22
CA GLU A 696 -27.39 30.35 -7.09
C GLU A 696 -26.13 30.92 -6.40
N VAL A 697 -25.83 32.21 -6.62
CA VAL A 697 -24.69 32.91 -6.03
C VAL A 697 -25.03 33.32 -4.60
N GLN A 698 -26.23 33.86 -4.38
CA GLN A 698 -26.70 34.25 -3.05
C GLN A 698 -26.76 33.07 -2.07
N GLU A 699 -27.26 31.91 -2.52
CA GLU A 699 -27.33 30.68 -1.71
C GLU A 699 -25.93 30.21 -1.28
N ARG A 700 -24.95 30.28 -2.18
CA ARG A 700 -23.55 29.95 -1.87
C ARG A 700 -22.92 30.97 -0.92
N ALA A 701 -23.11 32.27 -1.18
CA ALA A 701 -22.60 33.33 -0.32
C ALA A 701 -23.11 33.20 1.12
N THR A 702 -24.39 32.86 1.29
CA THR A 702 -24.99 32.60 2.61
C THR A 702 -24.30 31.43 3.32
N ARG A 703 -24.11 30.31 2.61
CA ARG A 703 -23.40 29.14 3.16
C ARG A 703 -21.93 29.41 3.45
N ILE A 704 -21.26 30.22 2.64
CA ILE A 704 -19.87 30.62 2.86
C ILE A 704 -19.77 31.53 4.07
N ALA A 705 -20.75 32.42 4.28
CA ALA A 705 -20.81 33.24 5.48
C ALA A 705 -20.76 32.38 6.74
N ASP A 706 -21.47 31.24 6.79
CA ASP A 706 -21.43 30.30 7.92
C ASP A 706 -20.04 29.69 8.18
N LEU A 707 -19.17 29.63 7.16
CA LEU A 707 -17.80 29.13 7.25
C LEU A 707 -16.79 30.20 7.68
N LEU A 708 -17.23 31.44 7.87
CA LEU A 708 -16.38 32.59 8.19
C LEU A 708 -16.75 33.17 9.56
N THR A 709 -15.77 33.76 10.24
CA THR A 709 -16.00 34.52 11.47
C THR A 709 -15.15 35.79 11.50
N TRP A 710 -15.63 36.85 12.12
CA TRP A 710 -14.92 38.13 12.27
C TRP A 710 -15.41 38.87 13.52
N PRO A 711 -14.66 39.87 14.03
CA PRO A 711 -15.09 40.68 15.16
C PRO A 711 -16.46 41.32 14.92
N GLY A 712 -17.41 41.07 15.81
CA GLY A 712 -18.77 41.63 15.73
C GLY A 712 -19.77 40.77 14.93
N LYS A 713 -19.37 39.64 14.34
CA LYS A 713 -20.32 38.71 13.71
C LYS A 713 -21.22 38.05 14.78
N PRO A 714 -22.56 38.15 14.69
CA PRO A 714 -23.45 37.49 15.63
C PRO A 714 -23.21 35.98 15.69
N GLY A 715 -23.04 35.43 16.91
CA GLY A 715 -22.79 34.00 17.12
C GLY A 715 -21.33 33.54 16.96
N ALA A 716 -20.38 34.46 16.74
CA ALA A 716 -18.95 34.12 16.75
C ALA A 716 -18.46 33.76 18.16
N GLU A 717 -17.89 32.56 18.33
CA GLU A 717 -17.24 32.16 19.58
C GLU A 717 -15.98 33.02 19.83
N PRO A 718 -15.71 33.43 21.09
CA PRO A 718 -14.49 34.16 21.44
C PRO A 718 -13.23 33.34 21.16
N GLU A 719 -12.13 34.01 20.81
CA GLU A 719 -10.85 33.34 20.61
C GLU A 719 -10.34 32.71 21.91
N VAL A 720 -10.11 31.40 21.87
CA VAL A 720 -9.32 30.73 22.91
C VAL A 720 -7.86 31.00 22.59
N ALA A 721 -7.25 31.95 23.31
CA ALA A 721 -5.83 32.26 23.18
C ALA A 721 -5.00 30.99 23.41
N VAL A 722 -4.20 30.60 22.41
CA VAL A 722 -3.32 29.45 22.52
C VAL A 722 -2.13 29.82 23.40
N LYS A 723 -1.95 29.13 24.51
CA LYS A 723 -0.72 29.25 25.30
C LYS A 723 0.47 28.79 24.43
N PRO A 724 1.49 29.64 24.20
CA PRO A 724 2.70 29.22 23.50
C PRO A 724 3.34 28.00 24.18
N LEU A 725 3.92 27.10 23.39
CA LEU A 725 4.68 25.98 23.94
C LEU A 725 5.95 26.52 24.59
N THR A 726 6.33 25.93 25.72
CA THR A 726 7.68 26.09 26.30
C THR A 726 8.73 25.47 25.37
N PRO A 727 10.03 25.82 25.48
CA PRO A 727 11.08 25.21 24.67
C PRO A 727 11.10 23.67 24.73
N GLU A 728 10.86 23.09 25.90
CA GLU A 728 10.79 21.63 26.10
C GLU A 728 9.57 21.01 25.42
N GLU A 729 8.41 21.67 25.51
CA GLU A 729 7.20 21.25 24.79
C GLU A 729 7.36 21.40 23.27
N GLN A 730 8.08 22.43 22.79
CA GLN A 730 8.37 22.61 21.37
C GLN A 730 9.28 21.49 20.85
N LYS A 731 10.31 21.10 21.62
CA LYS A 731 11.14 19.94 21.28
C LYS A 731 10.32 18.65 21.20
N ARG A 732 9.40 18.44 22.15
CA ARG A 732 8.45 17.30 22.11
C ARG A 732 7.52 17.37 20.90
N PHE A 733 7.06 18.55 20.52
CA PHE A 733 6.25 18.75 19.32
C PHE A 733 7.02 18.36 18.05
N ASP A 734 8.26 18.83 17.90
CA ASP A 734 9.10 18.55 16.74
C ASP A 734 9.43 17.04 16.64
N GLN A 735 9.79 16.41 17.75
CA GLN A 735 9.99 14.96 17.82
C GLN A 735 8.69 14.18 17.56
N GLY A 736 7.57 14.67 18.10
CA GLY A 736 6.25 14.09 17.92
C GLY A 736 5.80 14.07 16.47
N LYS A 737 6.18 15.08 15.69
CA LYS A 737 5.93 15.13 14.25
C LYS A 737 6.62 14.00 13.50
N GLU A 738 7.90 13.75 13.78
CA GLU A 738 8.66 12.68 13.15
C GLU A 738 8.07 11.30 13.51
N LEU A 739 7.83 11.07 14.80
CA LEU A 739 7.23 9.82 15.30
C LEU A 739 5.82 9.60 14.74
N TYR A 740 5.01 10.66 14.68
CA TYR A 740 3.68 10.60 14.08
C TYR A 740 3.75 10.17 12.62
N LEU A 741 4.61 10.78 11.81
CA LEU A 741 4.71 10.47 10.39
C LEU A 741 5.10 9.01 10.16
N ILE A 742 5.97 8.45 11.01
CA ILE A 742 6.43 7.07 10.91
C ILE A 742 5.33 6.08 11.31
N SER A 743 4.59 6.35 12.38
CA SER A 743 3.80 5.32 13.07
C SER A 743 2.29 5.56 13.08
N CYS A 744 1.83 6.79 12.93
CA CYS A 744 0.41 7.13 12.88
C CYS A 744 -0.01 7.65 11.49
N GLY A 745 0.91 8.32 10.78
CA GLY A 745 0.69 8.94 9.49
C GLY A 745 0.37 7.95 8.38
N ALA A 746 0.73 6.68 8.54
CA ALA A 746 0.35 5.60 7.61
C ALA A 746 -1.17 5.49 7.43
N CYS A 747 -1.90 5.53 8.54
CA CYS A 747 -3.36 5.40 8.55
C CYS A 747 -4.03 6.77 8.66
N HIS A 748 -3.53 7.65 9.54
CA HIS A 748 -4.11 8.96 9.79
C HIS A 748 -3.71 10.04 8.78
N GLN A 749 -2.75 9.73 7.89
CA GLN A 749 -2.15 10.60 6.88
C GLN A 749 -1.36 11.78 7.47
N PRO A 750 -0.34 12.33 6.78
CA PRO A 750 0.41 13.49 7.27
C PRO A 750 -0.47 14.71 7.62
N HIS A 751 -1.61 14.85 6.92
CA HIS A 751 -2.60 15.90 7.15
C HIS A 751 -3.63 15.55 8.24
N GLY A 752 -3.53 14.40 8.91
CA GLY A 752 -4.36 14.02 10.05
C GLY A 752 -5.83 13.72 9.75
N MET A 753 -6.25 13.56 8.49
CA MET A 753 -7.68 13.38 8.16
C MET A 753 -8.13 11.92 8.12
N GLY A 754 -7.20 10.98 8.34
CA GLY A 754 -7.53 9.56 8.20
C GLY A 754 -7.57 9.12 6.74
N GLN A 755 -7.53 7.81 6.56
CA GLN A 755 -7.78 7.15 5.29
C GLN A 755 -9.18 6.54 5.32
N GLU A 756 -9.99 6.83 4.30
CA GLU A 756 -11.35 6.31 4.22
C GLU A 756 -11.36 4.76 4.28
N GLY A 757 -12.24 4.21 5.12
CA GLY A 757 -12.34 2.77 5.35
C GLY A 757 -11.25 2.18 6.25
N LEU A 758 -10.21 2.95 6.64
CA LEU A 758 -9.07 2.46 7.42
C LEU A 758 -8.86 3.20 8.75
N ALA A 759 -8.91 4.55 8.78
CA ALA A 759 -8.68 5.33 9.99
C ALA A 759 -9.46 6.65 10.00
N PRO A 760 -9.92 7.13 11.17
CA PRO A 760 -10.67 8.36 11.29
C PRO A 760 -9.77 9.61 11.26
N PRO A 761 -10.33 10.80 11.02
CA PRO A 761 -9.61 12.06 11.18
C PRO A 761 -9.22 12.32 12.64
N LEU A 762 -7.99 12.77 12.84
CA LEU A 762 -7.47 13.37 14.06
C LEU A 762 -7.67 14.89 14.07
N VAL A 763 -7.67 15.52 12.89
CA VAL A 763 -7.93 16.96 12.77
C VAL A 763 -9.34 17.30 13.24
N ASP A 764 -9.42 18.27 14.15
CA ASP A 764 -10.62 18.74 14.85
C ASP A 764 -11.44 17.61 15.47
N SER A 765 -10.80 16.51 15.84
CA SER A 765 -11.47 15.38 16.49
C SER A 765 -11.72 15.70 17.95
N ASP A 766 -12.94 15.50 18.44
CA ASP A 766 -13.28 15.65 19.85
C ASP A 766 -12.44 14.71 20.75
N TRP A 767 -11.99 13.58 20.19
CA TRP A 767 -11.08 12.67 20.85
C TRP A 767 -9.68 13.26 21.01
N VAL A 768 -9.22 14.04 20.03
CA VAL A 768 -7.90 14.67 20.06
C VAL A 768 -7.91 15.93 20.91
N LEU A 769 -8.95 16.75 20.78
CA LEU A 769 -9.06 18.04 21.47
C LEU A 769 -9.60 17.93 22.90
N GLY A 770 -10.27 16.82 23.22
CA GLY A 770 -10.82 16.54 24.54
C GLY A 770 -9.79 16.13 25.59
N PRO A 771 -10.21 15.41 26.65
CA PRO A 771 -9.32 14.98 27.72
C PRO A 771 -8.16 14.10 27.21
N PRO A 772 -6.89 14.48 27.43
CA PRO A 772 -5.74 13.73 26.91
C PRO A 772 -5.65 12.30 27.45
N GLN A 773 -6.27 12.03 28.60
CA GLN A 773 -6.30 10.72 29.24
C GLN A 773 -6.95 9.64 28.38
N ARG A 774 -7.90 10.01 27.52
CA ARG A 774 -8.56 9.10 26.57
C ARG A 774 -7.62 8.73 25.43
N LEU A 775 -6.96 9.73 24.85
CA LEU A 775 -5.94 9.54 23.80
C LEU A 775 -4.79 8.66 24.26
N VAL A 776 -4.25 8.91 25.46
CA VAL A 776 -3.17 8.11 26.02
C VAL A 776 -3.58 6.63 26.12
N ARG A 777 -4.81 6.36 26.56
CA ARG A 777 -5.35 4.99 26.65
C ARG A 777 -5.53 4.32 25.29
N ILE A 778 -6.02 5.07 24.30
CA ILE A 778 -6.12 4.59 22.91
C ILE A 778 -4.73 4.22 22.38
N VAL A 779 -3.72 5.08 22.57
CA VAL A 779 -2.35 4.80 22.07
C VAL A 779 -1.73 3.60 22.80
N LEU A 780 -1.93 3.49 24.11
CA LEU A 780 -1.34 2.41 24.91
C LEU A 780 -1.95 1.02 24.63
N HIS A 781 -3.27 0.95 24.39
CA HIS A 781 -4.01 -0.31 24.38
C HIS A 781 -4.82 -0.56 23.11
N GLY A 782 -4.86 0.41 22.21
CA GLY A 782 -5.66 0.35 20.98
C GLY A 782 -7.13 0.73 21.21
N LEU A 783 -7.90 0.66 20.13
CA LEU A 783 -9.33 0.99 20.09
C LEU A 783 -10.08 -0.04 19.22
N HIS A 784 -11.15 -0.62 19.75
CA HIS A 784 -12.10 -1.43 19.00
C HIS A 784 -13.34 -0.61 18.64
N GLY A 785 -13.69 -0.57 17.35
CA GLY A 785 -14.89 0.10 16.85
C GLY A 785 -16.20 -0.60 17.28
N PRO A 786 -17.34 0.08 17.21
CA PRO A 786 -17.54 1.37 16.57
C PRO A 786 -17.00 2.55 17.41
N ILE A 787 -16.53 3.59 16.73
CA ILE A 787 -16.24 4.91 17.31
C ILE A 787 -16.90 6.02 16.48
N ASN A 788 -17.55 6.99 17.13
CA ASN A 788 -18.02 8.19 16.45
C ASN A 788 -16.94 9.28 16.41
N VAL A 789 -16.58 9.72 15.20
CA VAL A 789 -15.66 10.84 15.00
C VAL A 789 -16.28 11.83 14.04
N LYS A 790 -16.49 13.08 14.50
CA LYS A 790 -17.13 14.17 13.73
C LYS A 790 -18.47 13.78 13.09
N GLY A 791 -19.29 12.98 13.79
CA GLY A 791 -20.61 12.55 13.33
C GLY A 791 -20.60 11.35 12.38
N LYS A 792 -19.43 10.79 12.04
CA LYS A 792 -19.30 9.55 11.26
C LYS A 792 -18.92 8.40 12.20
N THR A 793 -19.64 7.29 12.12
CA THR A 793 -19.27 6.06 12.80
C THR A 793 -18.21 5.32 12.00
N PHE A 794 -17.12 4.95 12.66
CA PHE A 794 -16.05 4.16 12.09
C PHE A 794 -16.03 2.78 12.75
N GLN A 795 -16.13 1.73 11.94
CA GLN A 795 -16.03 0.34 12.38
C GLN A 795 -14.65 -0.19 12.02
N LEU A 796 -13.68 0.04 12.90
CA LEU A 796 -12.28 -0.30 12.68
C LEU A 796 -11.58 -0.67 13.98
N ASP A 797 -10.48 -1.41 13.84
CA ASP A 797 -9.61 -1.83 14.92
C ASP A 797 -8.30 -1.02 14.83
N MET A 798 -7.99 -0.23 15.85
CA MET A 798 -6.68 0.41 15.99
C MET A 798 -5.82 -0.41 16.95
N PRO A 799 -4.66 -0.93 16.52
CA PRO A 799 -3.77 -1.67 17.40
C PRO A 799 -3.16 -0.77 18.47
N ALA A 800 -2.79 -1.37 19.59
CA ALA A 800 -1.98 -0.73 20.62
C ALA A 800 -0.60 -0.36 20.07
N LEU A 801 -0.13 0.85 20.35
CA LEU A 801 1.22 1.30 20.04
C LEU A 801 2.11 1.21 21.29
N ALA A 802 2.04 0.06 21.97
CA ALA A 802 2.73 -0.19 23.24
C ALA A 802 4.28 -0.18 23.13
N VAL A 803 4.81 -0.16 21.90
CA VAL A 803 6.24 -0.07 21.62
C VAL A 803 6.86 1.27 22.06
N PHE A 804 6.06 2.34 22.12
CA PHE A 804 6.54 3.66 22.51
C PHE A 804 6.67 3.79 24.02
N ASP A 805 7.76 4.42 24.46
CA ASP A 805 7.92 4.86 25.83
C ASP A 805 7.03 6.07 26.17
N ASP A 806 7.06 6.49 27.43
CA ASP A 806 6.20 7.57 27.92
C ASP A 806 6.52 8.93 27.28
N GLU A 807 7.78 9.18 26.92
CA GLU A 807 8.24 10.42 26.27
C GLU A 807 7.79 10.47 24.82
N GLN A 808 7.89 9.34 24.11
CA GLN A 808 7.50 9.20 22.72
C GLN A 808 5.98 9.35 22.56
N ILE A 809 5.17 8.72 23.42
CA ILE A 809 3.72 8.90 23.42
C ILE A 809 3.35 10.36 23.73
N ALA A 810 3.97 10.96 24.74
CA ALA A 810 3.75 12.37 25.08
C ALA A 810 4.10 13.31 23.92
N SER A 811 5.17 13.02 23.19
CA SER A 811 5.61 13.77 22.01
C SER A 811 4.59 13.68 20.87
N ILE A 812 4.19 12.45 20.49
CA ILE A 812 3.16 12.23 19.44
C ILE A 812 1.86 12.94 19.80
N LEU A 813 1.39 12.78 21.05
CA LEU A 813 0.13 13.36 21.49
C LEU A 813 0.20 14.89 21.61
N THR A 814 1.36 15.45 21.96
CA THR A 814 1.59 16.90 21.93
C THR A 814 1.53 17.43 20.51
N TYR A 815 2.17 16.76 19.54
CA TYR A 815 2.11 17.12 18.13
C TYR A 815 0.67 17.16 17.61
N VAL A 816 -0.09 16.05 17.72
CA VAL A 816 -1.46 16.00 17.17
C VAL A 816 -2.43 16.97 17.86
N ARG A 817 -2.13 17.41 19.10
CA ARG A 817 -2.95 18.38 19.85
C ARG A 817 -2.60 19.84 19.56
N ARG A 818 -1.51 20.09 18.82
CA ARG A 818 -0.99 21.44 18.50
C ARG A 818 -0.86 21.69 17.01
N GLU A 819 -0.75 20.64 16.21
CA GLU A 819 -0.76 20.70 14.75
C GLU A 819 -2.17 21.01 14.22
N TRP A 820 -2.28 21.43 12.96
CA TRP A 820 -3.56 21.73 12.30
C TRP A 820 -4.39 22.83 12.97
N ALA A 821 -3.71 23.81 13.57
CA ALA A 821 -4.31 24.93 14.31
C ALA A 821 -5.16 24.51 15.52
N HIS A 822 -4.87 23.33 16.08
CA HIS A 822 -5.39 22.92 17.36
C HIS A 822 -4.84 23.79 18.50
N THR A 823 -5.65 23.97 19.53
CA THR A 823 -5.35 24.85 20.67
C THR A 823 -5.23 24.08 21.99
N ALA A 824 -5.30 22.75 21.92
CA ALA A 824 -5.30 21.90 23.10
C ALA A 824 -3.92 21.89 23.79
N GLY A 825 -3.93 21.70 25.12
CA GLY A 825 -2.68 21.66 25.90
C GLY A 825 -1.79 20.46 25.52
N PRO A 826 -0.46 20.57 25.71
CA PRO A 826 0.47 19.46 25.49
C PRO A 826 0.20 18.29 26.45
N VAL A 827 0.77 17.12 26.14
CA VAL A 827 0.68 15.93 27.01
C VAL A 827 2.01 15.72 27.70
N GLU A 828 1.98 15.60 29.03
CA GLU A 828 3.17 15.38 29.84
C GLU A 828 3.53 13.88 29.93
N PRO A 829 4.83 13.52 29.83
CA PRO A 829 5.30 12.14 29.99
C PRO A 829 4.86 11.52 31.32
N GLY A 830 4.85 12.33 32.39
CA GLY A 830 4.36 11.89 33.71
C GLY A 830 2.90 11.46 33.71
N SER A 831 2.04 12.10 32.89
CA SER A 831 0.64 11.68 32.73
C SER A 831 0.54 10.36 31.98
N VAL A 832 1.38 10.14 30.95
CA VAL A 832 1.44 8.88 30.22
C VAL A 832 1.87 7.74 31.16
N LYS A 833 2.94 7.96 31.92
CA LYS A 833 3.46 6.99 32.89
C LYS A 833 2.40 6.56 33.92
N THR A 834 1.68 7.52 34.50
CA THR A 834 0.61 7.23 35.46
C THR A 834 -0.49 6.38 34.82
N ILE A 835 -0.96 6.75 33.62
CA ILE A 835 -2.02 6.00 32.93
C ILE A 835 -1.54 4.60 32.53
N ARG A 836 -0.28 4.46 32.09
CA ARG A 836 0.31 3.16 31.77
C ARG A 836 0.30 2.25 32.99
N ALA A 837 0.67 2.76 34.16
CA ALA A 837 0.59 2.00 35.41
C ALA A 837 -0.86 1.65 35.80
N GLU A 838 -1.80 2.59 35.68
CA GLU A 838 -3.23 2.37 35.96
C GLU A 838 -3.86 1.28 35.07
N THR A 839 -3.32 1.12 33.87
CA THR A 839 -3.87 0.25 32.83
C THR A 839 -2.94 -0.93 32.50
N GLU A 840 -1.93 -1.19 33.33
CA GLU A 840 -0.91 -2.22 33.09
C GLU A 840 -1.50 -3.61 32.88
N LYS A 841 -2.59 -3.92 33.58
CA LYS A 841 -3.28 -5.22 33.50
C LYS A 841 -4.32 -5.30 32.38
N ARG A 842 -4.50 -4.24 31.59
CA ARG A 842 -5.48 -4.23 30.50
C ARG A 842 -4.83 -4.86 29.27
N GLU A 843 -5.49 -5.88 28.72
CA GLU A 843 -5.05 -6.59 27.52
C GLU A 843 -5.93 -6.29 26.30
N GLU A 844 -7.16 -5.84 26.53
CA GLU A 844 -8.13 -5.54 25.48
C GLU A 844 -8.09 -4.07 25.04
N ALA A 845 -8.36 -3.84 23.75
CA ALA A 845 -8.55 -2.51 23.19
C ALA A 845 -9.72 -1.78 23.86
N TRP A 846 -9.69 -0.45 23.83
CA TRP A 846 -10.78 0.35 24.38
C TRP A 846 -11.97 0.43 23.42
N SER A 847 -13.19 0.43 23.94
CA SER A 847 -14.36 0.85 23.19
C SER A 847 -14.68 2.33 23.44
N GLU A 848 -15.40 2.97 22.51
CA GLU A 848 -15.92 4.33 22.69
C GLU A 848 -16.70 4.47 24.00
N ALA A 849 -17.56 3.49 24.32
CA ALA A 849 -18.39 3.50 25.52
C ALA A 849 -17.59 3.46 26.82
N GLU A 850 -16.42 2.82 26.84
CA GLU A 850 -15.53 2.82 28.00
C GLU A 850 -14.78 4.14 28.13
N LEU A 851 -14.25 4.66 27.03
CA LEU A 851 -13.47 5.90 27.04
C LEU A 851 -14.33 7.12 27.41
N LEU A 852 -15.60 7.14 27.03
CA LEU A 852 -16.53 8.21 27.40
C LEU A 852 -16.86 8.23 28.90
N LYS A 853 -16.60 7.14 29.65
CA LYS A 853 -16.71 7.14 31.12
C LYS A 853 -15.53 7.82 31.81
N ILE A 854 -14.45 8.08 31.07
CA ILE A 854 -13.24 8.73 31.57
C ILE A 854 -13.47 10.23 31.49
N PRO A 855 -13.35 10.96 32.62
CA PRO A 855 -13.70 12.38 32.71
C PRO A 855 -12.93 13.26 31.71
#